data_AF-A0A644W5Q0-F1
#
_entry.id   AF-A0A644W5Q0-F1
#
_cell.length_a   1.000
_cell.length_b   1.000
_cell.length_c   1.000
_cell.angle_alpha   90.00
_cell.angle_beta   90.00
_cell.angle_gamma   90.00
#
_symmetry.space_group_name_H-M   'P 1'
#
loop_
_entity.id
_entity.type
_entity.pdbx_description
1 polymer ?
#
loop_
_entity_poly.entity_id
_entity_poly.type
_entity_poly.pdbx_seq_one_letter_code
_entity_poly.pdbx_strand_id
1 'polypeptide(L)'
;MPENLNQEKKAFYLTTPIYYVNDIPHIGHAYTTIAADVMCRYKRMKGYDVMFLTGTDEHGQKIQQSAAAKGLTPIELADRTVLNFRELWNALGISNDDFIRTTEERHHRTVQAIFKKLLDQGDIYKGTYQGWYCVPCETYVPESSMGEDKTCPDCRRPLQMMEEESYFFRASKYVPRLLEYYEKNLRGVMPRTRYNEIVSFLKSGVRDQSISRTTLKWGIPVPGDDAHVVYVWFDALINYVTACGYLDDPEKFRRFWPAAHHLVGKDIIRFHCVVWPIMLLALGVNPPVSVFAHGWWTVEGEKMSKSRGNVVDPFEMVERYGRDPFRYFLLREVPFGLDGDFSEAALVGRINSDLANDLGNLLNRTLQMVDNFCGGVLPASGPAGDLEREIAELAGKTVRDVDETISDFAFDEALKAIWTLIGRGNKYIDETMPWKLAKEGKEEDLHRVLNTLYDVLRLSSLLVAPFVPDTAARLWEQLGLEGDPLACSIDGFTWGERTPGLKVNKGKVLFPRIDMNEWKKEKAARDEQKAAPKAPAPAPEIPLEHEEAVEIDAFRAVELRVAQILNVEEIPKSKKLYKLSIDLGYEKRTIVSGIKEFFTPEELLGKRIVVVANLKPAKLCGVESNGMLLAAGDGKKTTLSLLTPDRDIPLGCRVS
;
A
#
# COMPACT_ATOMS: atom_id res chain seq x y z
N MET A 1 17.88 27.06 27.76
CA MET A 1 19.18 26.41 27.49
C MET A 1 18.92 24.92 27.34
N PRO A 2 19.39 24.22 26.29
CA PRO A 2 19.19 22.79 26.19
C PRO A 2 20.42 22.06 26.77
N GLU A 3 20.41 21.81 28.07
CA GLU A 3 21.22 20.75 28.67
C GLU A 3 20.43 19.45 28.59
N ASN A 4 20.66 18.68 27.52
CA ASN A 4 20.55 17.22 27.50
C ASN A 4 21.02 16.67 26.13
N LEU A 5 22.28 16.93 25.79
CA LEU A 5 23.00 16.22 24.74
C LEU A 5 23.75 15.05 25.38
N ASN A 6 23.06 13.94 25.68
CA ASN A 6 23.59 12.56 25.82
C ASN A 6 22.67 11.61 26.62
N GLN A 7 21.38 11.53 26.29
CA GLN A 7 20.66 10.26 26.49
C GLN A 7 20.47 9.65 25.11
N GLU A 8 21.07 8.48 24.88
CA GLU A 8 20.81 7.71 23.66
C GLU A 8 19.30 7.44 23.56
N LYS A 9 18.67 7.96 22.51
CA LYS A 9 17.24 7.73 22.25
C LYS A 9 17.00 6.23 22.11
N LYS A 10 15.99 5.72 22.81
CA LYS A 10 15.53 4.33 22.68
C LYS A 10 15.09 4.08 21.24
N ALA A 11 15.64 3.06 20.61
CA ALA A 11 15.22 2.65 19.27
C ALA A 11 13.82 2.01 19.31
N PHE A 12 13.06 2.23 18.24
CA PHE A 12 11.80 1.58 17.97
C PHE A 12 11.72 1.31 16.47
N TYR A 13 11.62 0.04 16.08
CA TYR A 13 11.51 -0.34 14.68
C TYR A 13 10.16 -1.01 14.44
N LEU A 14 9.35 -0.45 13.56
CA LEU A 14 8.05 -1.00 13.21
C LEU A 14 7.92 -1.21 11.70
N THR A 15 7.37 -2.36 11.32
CA THR A 15 7.17 -2.72 9.92
C THR A 15 5.71 -3.06 9.64
N THR A 16 5.25 -2.73 8.44
CA THR A 16 4.06 -3.37 7.83
C THR A 16 4.49 -4.65 7.10
N PRO A 17 3.56 -5.46 6.59
CA PRO A 17 3.88 -6.38 5.51
C PRO A 17 4.34 -5.57 4.30
N ILE A 18 5.11 -6.23 3.42
CA ILE A 18 5.30 -5.75 2.05
C ILE A 18 4.17 -6.29 1.16
N TYR A 19 3.67 -5.45 0.26
CA TYR A 19 2.43 -5.73 -0.48
C TYR A 19 2.71 -6.27 -1.89
N TYR A 20 1.96 -7.30 -2.30
CA TYR A 20 2.08 -7.86 -3.66
C TYR A 20 1.71 -6.83 -4.73
N VAL A 21 2.57 -6.69 -5.74
CA VAL A 21 2.38 -5.76 -6.88
C VAL A 21 1.54 -6.35 -8.02
N ASN A 22 0.59 -7.22 -7.72
CA ASN A 22 -0.30 -7.79 -8.74
C ASN A 22 -1.51 -6.89 -9.05
N ASP A 23 -1.85 -5.95 -8.17
CA ASP A 23 -3.04 -5.10 -8.33
C ASP A 23 -2.97 -3.80 -7.51
N ILE A 24 -4.00 -2.96 -7.68
CA ILE A 24 -4.19 -1.66 -7.02
C ILE A 24 -4.40 -1.85 -5.51
N PRO A 25 -3.87 -0.95 -4.66
CA PRO A 25 -4.11 -1.01 -3.23
C PRO A 25 -5.58 -0.88 -2.83
N HIS A 26 -5.95 -1.43 -1.68
CA HIS A 26 -7.31 -1.32 -1.13
C HIS A 26 -7.27 -1.03 0.37
N ILE A 27 -8.45 -0.87 1.01
CA ILE A 27 -8.60 -0.54 2.43
C ILE A 27 -7.79 -1.42 3.39
N GLY A 28 -7.53 -2.69 3.05
CA GLY A 28 -6.72 -3.59 3.88
C GLY A 28 -5.27 -3.15 3.98
N HIS A 29 -4.68 -2.67 2.88
CA HIS A 29 -3.32 -2.13 2.88
C HIS A 29 -3.27 -0.80 3.63
N ALA A 30 -4.26 0.06 3.42
CA ALA A 30 -4.39 1.33 4.13
C ALA A 30 -4.48 1.13 5.64
N TYR A 31 -5.30 0.18 6.09
CA TYR A 31 -5.52 -0.09 7.51
C TYR A 31 -4.23 -0.44 8.27
N THR A 32 -3.46 -1.41 7.78
CA THR A 32 -2.20 -1.81 8.43
C THR A 32 -1.19 -0.67 8.44
N THR A 33 -1.09 0.08 7.34
CA THR A 33 -0.07 1.13 7.18
C THR A 33 -0.42 2.37 7.98
N ILE A 34 -1.70 2.75 8.07
CA ILE A 34 -2.17 3.82 8.95
C ILE A 34 -1.91 3.46 10.41
N ALA A 35 -2.23 2.23 10.84
CA ALA A 35 -1.94 1.79 12.21
C ALA A 35 -0.45 1.86 12.55
N ALA A 36 0.43 1.45 11.62
CA ALA A 36 1.87 1.57 11.79
C ALA A 36 2.31 3.05 11.88
N ASP A 37 1.79 3.90 10.99
CA ASP A 37 2.09 5.32 10.96
C ASP A 37 1.69 6.04 12.26
N VAL A 38 0.49 5.76 12.79
CA VAL A 38 0.02 6.30 14.07
C VAL A 38 0.97 5.91 15.21
N MET A 39 1.32 4.63 15.31
CA MET A 39 2.26 4.15 16.34
C MET A 39 3.62 4.85 16.21
N CYS A 40 4.17 4.93 15.00
CA CYS A 40 5.47 5.55 14.75
C CYS A 40 5.45 7.05 15.08
N ARG A 41 4.41 7.78 14.69
CA ARG A 41 4.22 9.20 15.06
C ARG A 41 4.15 9.36 16.58
N TYR A 42 3.37 8.53 17.26
CA TYR A 42 3.28 8.55 18.73
C TYR A 42 4.64 8.29 19.39
N LYS A 43 5.39 7.26 18.95
CA LYS A 43 6.71 6.95 19.49
C LYS A 43 7.73 8.07 19.22
N ARG A 44 7.68 8.75 18.06
CA ARG A 44 8.50 9.94 17.79
C ARG A 44 8.18 11.07 18.79
N MET A 45 6.90 11.35 19.04
CA MET A 45 6.47 12.34 20.05
C MET A 45 6.86 11.94 21.49
N LYS A 46 7.08 10.65 21.77
CA LYS A 46 7.62 10.14 23.04
C LYS A 46 9.15 10.12 23.08
N GLY A 47 9.82 10.71 22.10
CA GLY A 47 11.28 10.87 22.06
C GLY A 47 12.05 9.63 21.60
N TYR A 48 11.39 8.59 21.06
CA TYR A 48 12.07 7.43 20.50
C TYR A 48 12.80 7.79 19.21
N ASP A 49 13.89 7.08 18.93
CA ASP A 49 14.44 7.01 17.58
C ASP A 49 13.67 5.94 16.82
N VAL A 50 12.90 6.37 15.82
CA VAL A 50 11.93 5.52 15.14
C VAL A 50 12.42 5.20 13.74
N MET A 51 12.35 3.91 13.40
CA MET A 51 12.42 3.44 12.03
C MET A 51 11.07 2.81 11.67
N PHE A 52 10.47 3.27 10.57
CA PHE A 52 9.21 2.78 10.04
C PHE A 52 9.42 2.27 8.62
N LEU A 53 9.25 0.95 8.43
CA LEU A 53 9.35 0.29 7.13
C LEU A 53 7.98 -0.10 6.56
N THR A 54 7.80 0.18 5.28
CA THR A 54 6.79 -0.45 4.42
C THR A 54 7.43 -0.84 3.08
N GLY A 55 6.68 -1.43 2.15
CA GLY A 55 7.25 -1.81 0.85
C GLY A 55 6.38 -2.72 0.00
N THR A 56 7.00 -3.30 -1.03
CA THR A 56 6.36 -4.17 -2.01
C THR A 56 7.06 -5.51 -2.18
N ASP A 57 6.25 -6.57 -2.26
CA ASP A 57 6.68 -7.91 -2.68
C ASP A 57 6.46 -8.03 -4.19
N GLU A 58 7.57 -8.11 -4.92
CA GLU A 58 7.61 -7.97 -6.37
C GLU A 58 7.94 -9.28 -7.09
N HIS A 59 8.19 -10.38 -6.37
CA HIS A 59 8.57 -11.67 -6.95
C HIS A 59 7.42 -12.68 -6.96
N GLY A 60 7.65 -13.83 -7.60
CA GLY A 60 6.73 -14.96 -7.55
C GLY A 60 5.86 -15.16 -8.80
N GLN A 61 5.25 -16.34 -8.86
CA GLN A 61 4.45 -16.80 -10.00
C GLN A 61 3.25 -15.90 -10.32
N LYS A 62 2.59 -15.36 -9.29
CA LYS A 62 1.42 -14.49 -9.48
C LYS A 62 1.76 -13.21 -10.22
N ILE A 63 2.92 -12.61 -9.94
CA ILE A 63 3.40 -11.41 -10.65
C ILE A 63 3.73 -11.77 -12.09
N GLN A 64 4.44 -12.88 -12.31
CA GLN A 64 4.78 -13.35 -13.65
C GLN A 64 3.53 -13.61 -14.51
N GLN A 65 2.52 -14.28 -13.95
CA GLN A 65 1.24 -14.54 -14.64
C GLN A 65 0.46 -13.26 -14.93
N SER A 66 0.39 -12.33 -13.96
CA SER A 66 -0.31 -11.05 -14.14
C SER A 66 0.36 -10.19 -15.21
N ALA A 67 1.71 -10.18 -15.24
CA ALA A 67 2.48 -9.45 -16.24
C ALA A 67 2.25 -10.04 -17.64
N ALA A 68 2.33 -11.37 -17.77
CA ALA A 68 2.06 -12.06 -19.03
C ALA A 68 0.63 -11.80 -19.55
N ALA A 69 -0.37 -11.82 -18.66
CA ALA A 69 -1.76 -11.52 -19.02
C ALA A 69 -1.96 -10.07 -19.50
N LYS A 70 -1.07 -9.14 -19.12
CA LYS A 70 -1.07 -7.74 -19.54
C LYS A 70 -0.09 -7.45 -20.68
N GLY A 71 0.60 -8.46 -21.21
CA GLY A 71 1.64 -8.28 -22.24
C GLY A 71 2.87 -7.50 -21.76
N LEU A 72 3.18 -7.55 -20.46
CA LEU A 72 4.30 -6.86 -19.82
C LEU A 72 5.33 -7.87 -19.30
N THR A 73 6.57 -7.44 -19.12
CA THR A 73 7.52 -8.16 -18.28
C THR A 73 7.15 -8.00 -16.79
N PRO A 74 7.56 -8.93 -15.90
CA PRO A 74 7.27 -8.82 -14.48
C PRO A 74 7.82 -7.54 -13.82
N ILE A 75 9.02 -7.11 -14.22
CA ILE A 75 9.62 -5.87 -13.69
C ILE A 75 8.84 -4.63 -14.13
N GLU A 76 8.37 -4.56 -15.39
CA GLU A 76 7.54 -3.44 -15.86
C GLU A 76 6.20 -3.37 -15.11
N LEU A 77 5.59 -4.52 -14.79
CA LEU A 77 4.39 -4.54 -13.97
C LEU A 77 4.68 -4.05 -12.54
N ALA A 78 5.78 -4.50 -11.94
CA ALA A 78 6.20 -4.08 -10.60
C ALA A 78 6.48 -2.56 -10.55
N ASP A 79 7.27 -2.05 -11.48
CA ASP A 79 7.62 -0.62 -11.61
C ASP A 79 6.39 0.28 -11.81
N ARG A 80 5.36 -0.20 -12.51
CA ARG A 80 4.09 0.54 -12.65
C ARG A 80 3.25 0.49 -11.38
N THR A 81 3.15 -0.68 -10.76
CA THR A 81 2.22 -0.90 -9.64
C THR A 81 2.73 -0.31 -8.33
N VAL A 82 4.05 -0.28 -8.13
CA VAL A 82 4.67 0.33 -6.94
C VAL A 82 4.34 1.82 -6.83
N LEU A 83 4.13 2.52 -7.96
CA LEU A 83 3.72 3.92 -7.98
C LEU A 83 2.36 4.11 -7.28
N ASN A 84 1.40 3.22 -7.52
CA ASN A 84 0.09 3.28 -6.86
C ASN A 84 0.20 3.20 -5.33
N PHE A 85 1.10 2.35 -4.81
CA PHE A 85 1.35 2.28 -3.36
C PHE A 85 2.00 3.55 -2.83
N ARG A 86 3.01 4.09 -3.52
CA ARG A 86 3.68 5.34 -3.13
C ARG A 86 2.72 6.53 -3.16
N GLU A 87 1.91 6.64 -4.20
CA GLU A 87 0.87 7.66 -4.32
C GLU A 87 -0.18 7.52 -3.22
N LEU A 88 -0.58 6.28 -2.88
CA LEU A 88 -1.52 6.07 -1.78
C LEU A 88 -0.92 6.48 -0.44
N TRP A 89 0.35 6.15 -0.18
CA TRP A 89 1.06 6.58 1.04
C TRP A 89 1.15 8.10 1.14
N ASN A 90 1.40 8.78 0.02
CA ASN A 90 1.33 10.25 -0.03
C ASN A 90 -0.10 10.75 0.24
N ALA A 91 -1.12 10.15 -0.37
CA ALA A 91 -2.52 10.53 -0.20
C ALA A 91 -3.00 10.34 1.26
N LEU A 92 -2.53 9.30 1.95
CA LEU A 92 -2.84 9.00 3.35
C LEU A 92 -1.91 9.70 4.36
N GLY A 93 -0.86 10.40 3.90
CA GLY A 93 0.10 11.06 4.77
C GLY A 93 0.94 10.09 5.61
N ILE A 94 1.38 8.97 5.03
CA ILE A 94 2.22 7.99 5.71
C ILE A 94 3.65 8.52 5.84
N SER A 95 4.24 8.40 7.04
CA SER A 95 5.57 8.90 7.40
C SER A 95 6.61 7.79 7.56
N ASN A 96 6.64 6.84 6.63
CA ASN A 96 7.64 5.77 6.63
C ASN A 96 9.04 6.32 6.31
N ASP A 97 10.06 5.75 6.96
CA ASP A 97 11.45 6.17 6.81
C ASP A 97 12.14 5.44 5.64
N ASP A 98 11.64 4.25 5.29
CA ASP A 98 12.12 3.48 4.13
C ASP A 98 10.92 2.82 3.42
N PHE A 99 11.05 2.61 2.11
CA PHE A 99 10.12 1.87 1.28
C PHE A 99 10.93 0.83 0.50
N ILE A 100 10.91 -0.42 0.95
CA ILE A 100 11.69 -1.49 0.32
C ILE A 100 10.93 -2.10 -0.87
N ARG A 101 11.63 -2.34 -1.98
CA ARG A 101 11.15 -3.20 -3.07
C ARG A 101 12.00 -4.47 -3.09
N THR A 102 11.38 -5.63 -3.22
CA THR A 102 12.17 -6.88 -3.24
C THR A 102 13.05 -7.03 -4.48
N THR A 103 12.82 -6.24 -5.54
CA THR A 103 13.69 -6.18 -6.72
C THR A 103 14.97 -5.36 -6.53
N GLU A 104 15.14 -4.70 -5.38
CA GLU A 104 16.35 -3.89 -5.13
C GLU A 104 17.59 -4.76 -4.92
N GLU A 105 18.72 -4.31 -5.47
CA GLU A 105 20.01 -5.01 -5.37
C GLU A 105 20.45 -5.25 -3.91
N ARG A 106 20.18 -4.30 -2.99
CA ARG A 106 20.46 -4.48 -1.56
C ARG A 106 19.71 -5.68 -0.97
N HIS A 107 18.50 -5.94 -1.46
CA HIS A 107 17.69 -7.07 -1.02
C HIS A 107 18.18 -8.37 -1.62
N HIS A 108 18.45 -8.38 -2.93
CA HIS A 108 19.02 -9.53 -3.63
C HIS A 108 20.29 -10.04 -2.96
N ARG A 109 21.26 -9.15 -2.70
CA ARG A 109 22.51 -9.52 -2.01
C ARG A 109 22.27 -10.06 -0.61
N THR A 110 21.34 -9.46 0.15
CA THR A 110 21.03 -9.91 1.52
C THR A 110 20.39 -11.30 1.53
N VAL A 111 19.43 -11.55 0.63
CA VAL A 111 18.78 -12.86 0.48
C VAL A 111 19.78 -13.93 0.09
N GLN A 112 20.62 -13.66 -0.91
CA GLN A 112 21.66 -14.60 -1.34
C GLN A 112 22.69 -14.88 -0.24
N ALA A 113 23.11 -13.86 0.50
CA ALA A 113 24.04 -14.03 1.63
C ALA A 113 23.43 -14.88 2.75
N ILE A 114 22.17 -14.64 3.11
CA ILE A 114 21.44 -15.44 4.11
C ILE A 114 21.25 -16.87 3.63
N PHE A 115 20.84 -17.08 2.38
CA PHE A 115 20.65 -18.41 1.81
C PHE A 115 21.97 -19.20 1.85
N LYS A 116 23.06 -18.59 1.36
CA LYS A 116 24.39 -19.22 1.38
C LYS A 116 24.82 -19.58 2.80
N LYS A 117 24.65 -18.67 3.76
CA LYS A 117 25.00 -18.94 5.18
C LYS A 117 24.23 -20.13 5.75
N LEU A 118 22.92 -20.18 5.50
CA LEU A 118 22.06 -21.27 5.97
C LEU A 118 22.36 -22.61 5.27
N LEU A 119 22.80 -22.57 4.01
CA LEU A 119 23.30 -23.73 3.27
C LEU A 119 24.63 -24.24 3.84
N ASP A 120 25.60 -23.35 4.03
CA ASP A 120 26.94 -23.68 4.55
C ASP A 120 26.88 -24.31 5.96
N GLN A 121 25.91 -23.91 6.80
CA GLN A 121 25.71 -24.49 8.14
C GLN A 121 24.84 -25.77 8.16
N GLY A 122 24.36 -26.23 7.00
CA GLY A 122 23.55 -27.44 6.86
C GLY A 122 22.08 -27.33 7.28
N ASP A 123 21.58 -26.11 7.46
CA ASP A 123 20.16 -25.85 7.73
C ASP A 123 19.32 -25.72 6.46
N ILE A 124 19.96 -25.52 5.31
CA ILE A 124 19.37 -25.75 4.00
C ILE A 124 19.99 -27.02 3.40
N TYR A 125 19.17 -27.87 2.79
CA TYR A 125 19.61 -29.05 2.07
C TYR A 125 18.81 -29.24 0.79
N LYS A 126 19.43 -29.85 -0.22
CA LYS A 126 18.73 -30.24 -1.43
C LYS A 126 17.96 -31.54 -1.18
N GLY A 127 16.72 -31.60 -1.63
CA GLY A 127 15.88 -32.78 -1.55
C GLY A 127 14.83 -32.74 -2.65
N THR A 128 13.89 -33.69 -2.61
CA THR A 128 12.84 -33.76 -3.61
C THR A 128 11.48 -33.68 -2.95
N TYR A 129 10.66 -32.72 -3.38
CA TYR A 129 9.28 -32.61 -2.98
C TYR A 129 8.45 -33.56 -3.85
N GLN A 130 7.80 -34.54 -3.22
CA GLN A 130 6.82 -35.40 -3.88
C GLN A 130 5.43 -35.08 -3.32
N GLY A 131 4.49 -34.77 -4.21
CA GLY A 131 3.12 -34.45 -3.81
C GLY A 131 2.10 -34.68 -4.91
N TRP A 132 0.88 -35.03 -4.52
CA TRP A 132 -0.25 -35.18 -5.43
C TRP A 132 -0.72 -33.81 -5.92
N TYR A 133 -0.71 -33.60 -7.24
CA TYR A 133 -1.00 -32.33 -7.89
C TYR A 133 -2.20 -32.50 -8.83
N CYS A 134 -3.16 -31.58 -8.75
CA CYS A 134 -4.25 -31.48 -9.70
C CYS A 134 -3.84 -30.54 -10.82
N VAL A 135 -3.46 -31.06 -11.98
CA VAL A 135 -3.07 -30.24 -13.14
C VAL A 135 -4.16 -29.24 -13.56
N PRO A 136 -5.45 -29.61 -13.65
CA PRO A 136 -6.50 -28.67 -14.06
C PRO A 136 -6.87 -27.61 -13.00
N CYS A 137 -6.62 -27.88 -11.72
CA CYS A 137 -6.84 -26.91 -10.63
C CYS A 137 -5.55 -26.20 -10.21
N GLU A 138 -4.41 -26.56 -10.82
CA GLU A 138 -3.07 -26.07 -10.53
C GLU A 138 -2.74 -26.05 -9.02
N THR A 139 -3.07 -27.14 -8.30
CA THR A 139 -2.90 -27.18 -6.84
C THR A 139 -2.41 -28.54 -6.34
N TYR A 140 -1.52 -28.51 -5.34
CA TYR A 140 -1.17 -29.70 -4.58
C TYR A 140 -2.31 -30.05 -3.62
N VAL A 141 -2.73 -31.30 -3.64
CA VAL A 141 -3.78 -31.83 -2.78
C VAL A 141 -3.12 -32.60 -1.63
N PRO A 142 -3.30 -32.17 -0.37
CA PRO A 142 -2.83 -32.92 0.78
C PRO A 142 -3.45 -34.31 0.82
N GLU A 143 -2.68 -35.31 1.25
CA GLU A 143 -3.20 -36.69 1.25
C GLU A 143 -4.48 -36.86 2.08
N SER A 144 -4.60 -36.10 3.18
CA SER A 144 -5.79 -36.04 4.04
C SER A 144 -7.04 -35.47 3.36
N SER A 145 -6.89 -34.82 2.22
CA SER A 145 -7.94 -34.08 1.51
C SER A 145 -8.20 -34.62 0.11
N MET A 146 -7.51 -35.70 -0.28
CA MET A 146 -7.75 -36.38 -1.55
C MET A 146 -9.12 -37.08 -1.54
N GLY A 147 -9.85 -36.98 -2.64
CA GLY A 147 -11.03 -37.80 -2.88
C GLY A 147 -10.66 -39.28 -3.09
N GLU A 148 -11.67 -40.15 -3.06
CA GLU A 148 -11.51 -41.56 -3.42
C GLU A 148 -10.80 -41.69 -4.79
N ASP A 149 -9.96 -42.72 -4.93
CA ASP A 149 -9.09 -42.97 -6.10
C ASP A 149 -8.09 -41.86 -6.44
N LYS A 150 -7.59 -41.13 -5.43
CA LYS A 150 -6.60 -40.04 -5.59
C LYS A 150 -7.10 -38.97 -6.57
N THR A 151 -8.33 -38.53 -6.36
CA THR A 151 -8.94 -37.46 -7.16
C THR A 151 -8.90 -36.13 -6.42
N CYS A 152 -8.87 -35.03 -7.16
CA CYS A 152 -8.92 -33.68 -6.60
C CYS A 152 -10.27 -33.47 -5.89
N PRO A 153 -10.31 -32.99 -4.64
CA PRO A 153 -11.56 -32.75 -3.94
C PRO A 153 -12.44 -31.70 -4.63
N ASP A 154 -11.83 -30.76 -5.33
CA ASP A 154 -12.52 -29.64 -5.95
C ASP A 154 -13.12 -30.02 -7.33
N CYS A 155 -12.30 -30.54 -8.25
CA CYS A 155 -12.75 -30.84 -9.61
C CYS A 155 -12.98 -32.33 -9.88
N ARG A 156 -12.74 -33.21 -8.89
CA ARG A 156 -12.90 -34.67 -8.97
C ARG A 156 -12.12 -35.36 -10.09
N ARG A 157 -11.06 -34.71 -10.60
CA ARG A 157 -10.18 -35.28 -11.63
C ARG A 157 -8.98 -36.00 -10.99
N PRO A 158 -8.37 -36.99 -11.66
CA PRO A 158 -7.20 -37.70 -11.15
C PRO A 158 -6.04 -36.76 -10.81
N LEU A 159 -5.43 -36.98 -9.65
CA LEU A 159 -4.21 -36.31 -9.23
C LEU A 159 -2.99 -37.00 -9.82
N GLN A 160 -1.97 -36.21 -10.13
CA GLN A 160 -0.68 -36.70 -10.61
C GLN A 160 0.33 -36.58 -9.48
N MET A 161 1.11 -37.63 -9.23
CA MET A 161 2.26 -37.48 -8.33
C MET A 161 3.30 -36.64 -9.06
N MET A 162 3.58 -35.47 -8.52
CA MET A 162 4.59 -34.57 -9.05
C MET A 162 5.79 -34.57 -8.12
N GLU A 163 6.95 -34.66 -8.74
CA GLU A 163 8.25 -34.62 -8.09
C GLU A 163 9.00 -33.39 -8.58
N GLU A 164 9.37 -32.50 -7.66
CA GLU A 164 10.17 -31.31 -7.95
C GLU A 164 11.38 -31.28 -7.02
N GLU A 165 12.58 -31.17 -7.59
CA GLU A 165 13.78 -30.92 -6.81
C GLU A 165 13.67 -29.53 -6.15
N SER A 166 14.01 -29.45 -4.87
CA SER A 166 13.96 -28.19 -4.13
C SER A 166 15.01 -28.17 -3.03
N TYR A 167 15.46 -26.97 -2.69
CA TYR A 167 16.10 -26.70 -1.42
C TYR A 167 15.05 -26.64 -0.32
N PHE A 168 15.34 -27.27 0.81
CA PHE A 168 14.51 -27.34 2.00
C PHE A 168 15.22 -26.70 3.18
N PHE A 169 14.50 -25.88 3.93
CA PHE A 169 14.93 -25.31 5.20
C PHE A 169 14.50 -26.20 6.36
N ARG A 170 15.44 -26.53 7.24
CA ARG A 170 15.26 -27.38 8.45
C ARG A 170 14.48 -26.68 9.55
N ALA A 171 13.25 -26.26 9.25
CA ALA A 171 12.41 -25.53 10.19
C ALA A 171 12.10 -26.35 11.46
N SER A 172 11.91 -27.66 11.32
CA SER A 172 11.60 -28.59 12.43
C SER A 172 12.63 -28.54 13.57
N LYS A 173 13.92 -28.36 13.23
CA LYS A 173 15.05 -28.30 14.17
C LYS A 173 14.93 -27.17 15.20
N TYR A 174 14.27 -26.06 14.86
CA TYR A 174 14.23 -24.85 15.69
C TYR A 174 12.94 -24.67 16.49
N VAL A 175 11.95 -25.55 16.29
CA VAL A 175 10.65 -25.47 16.98
C VAL A 175 10.78 -25.43 18.52
N PRO A 176 11.62 -26.28 19.17
CA PRO A 176 11.74 -26.22 20.64
C PRO A 176 12.27 -24.87 21.15
N ARG A 177 13.25 -24.28 20.45
CA ARG A 177 13.81 -22.96 20.82
C ARG A 177 12.79 -21.84 20.62
N LEU A 178 11.97 -21.92 19.57
CA LEU A 178 10.91 -20.94 19.34
C LEU A 178 9.79 -21.04 20.39
N LEU A 179 9.40 -22.24 20.79
CA LEU A 179 8.44 -22.44 21.88
C LEU A 179 8.96 -21.83 23.20
N GLU A 180 10.21 -22.09 23.55
CA GLU A 180 10.85 -21.50 24.73
C GLU A 180 10.85 -19.96 24.67
N TYR A 181 11.15 -19.39 23.50
CA TYR A 181 11.10 -17.94 23.28
C TYR A 181 9.70 -17.37 23.56
N TYR A 182 8.65 -17.99 23.03
CA TYR A 182 7.27 -17.53 23.25
C TYR A 182 6.76 -17.73 24.68
N GLU A 183 7.16 -18.81 25.35
CA GLU A 183 6.80 -19.02 26.75
C GLU A 183 7.42 -17.95 27.68
N LYS A 184 8.61 -17.45 27.33
CA LYS A 184 9.28 -16.34 28.05
C LYS A 184 8.81 -14.96 27.61
N ASN A 185 8.25 -14.83 26.41
CA ASN A 185 7.74 -13.58 25.85
C ASN A 185 6.29 -13.75 25.36
N LEU A 186 5.34 -13.62 26.28
CA LEU A 186 3.90 -13.72 25.98
C LEU A 186 3.39 -12.63 25.03
N ARG A 187 4.16 -11.55 24.83
CA ARG A 187 3.86 -10.48 23.87
C ARG A 187 4.56 -10.67 22.52
N GLY A 188 5.33 -11.75 22.36
CA GLY A 188 5.98 -12.09 21.09
C GLY A 188 4.97 -12.31 19.96
N VAL A 189 3.74 -12.73 20.29
CA VAL A 189 2.61 -12.83 19.37
C VAL A 189 1.40 -12.15 20.01
N MET A 190 0.79 -11.20 19.30
CA MET A 190 -0.38 -10.44 19.74
C MET A 190 -1.49 -10.46 18.67
N PRO A 191 -2.77 -10.38 19.06
CA PRO A 191 -3.30 -10.48 20.43
C PRO A 191 -3.20 -11.91 21.01
N ARG A 192 -3.60 -12.09 22.27
CA ARG A 192 -3.47 -13.36 23.01
C ARG A 192 -4.14 -14.56 22.32
N THR A 193 -5.23 -14.34 21.61
CA THR A 193 -5.91 -15.37 20.82
C THR A 193 -4.98 -15.95 19.74
N ARG A 194 -4.22 -15.09 19.06
CA ARG A 194 -3.24 -15.46 18.04
C ARG A 194 -2.02 -16.17 18.62
N TYR A 195 -1.56 -15.76 19.80
CA TYR A 195 -0.53 -16.49 20.54
C TYR A 195 -0.94 -17.95 20.76
N ASN A 196 -2.16 -18.18 21.25
CA ASN A 196 -2.65 -19.53 21.51
C ASN A 196 -2.71 -20.38 20.23
N GLU A 197 -3.19 -19.79 19.11
CA GLU A 197 -3.21 -20.44 17.79
C GLU A 197 -1.81 -20.86 17.33
N ILE A 198 -0.83 -19.96 17.41
CA ILE A 198 0.55 -20.22 16.98
C ILE A 198 1.23 -21.27 17.85
N VAL A 199 1.10 -21.17 19.18
CA VAL A 199 1.70 -22.15 20.10
C VAL A 199 1.08 -23.53 19.92
N SER A 200 -0.24 -23.61 19.69
CA SER A 200 -0.91 -24.87 19.37
C SER A 200 -0.37 -25.49 18.08
N PHE A 201 -0.19 -24.67 17.04
CA PHE A 201 0.40 -25.11 15.76
C PHE A 201 1.85 -25.58 15.91
N LEU A 202 2.69 -24.89 16.69
CA LEU A 202 4.06 -25.32 16.93
C LEU A 202 4.11 -26.68 17.66
N LYS A 203 3.19 -26.90 18.60
CA LYS A 203 3.08 -28.16 19.36
C LYS A 203 2.58 -29.34 18.53
N SER A 204 1.82 -29.09 17.45
CA SER A 204 1.39 -30.15 16.53
C SER A 204 2.49 -30.60 15.55
N GLY A 205 3.62 -29.87 15.49
CA GLY A 205 4.79 -30.20 14.69
C GLY A 205 4.88 -29.37 13.40
N VAL A 206 6.08 -28.88 13.10
CA VAL A 206 6.38 -28.11 11.89
C VAL A 206 7.28 -28.94 10.98
N ARG A 207 6.89 -29.09 9.71
CA ARG A 207 7.71 -29.77 8.69
C ARG A 207 8.77 -28.82 8.12
N ASP A 208 9.83 -29.40 7.59
CA ASP A 208 10.81 -28.66 6.81
C ASP A 208 10.15 -28.01 5.58
N GLN A 209 10.59 -26.80 5.25
CA GLN A 209 9.92 -25.95 4.27
C GLN A 209 10.69 -25.94 2.96
N SER A 210 10.01 -26.17 1.84
CA SER A 210 10.60 -25.93 0.52
C SER A 210 10.80 -24.42 0.30
N ILE A 211 12.02 -24.01 0.00
CA ILE A 211 12.44 -22.60 -0.12
C ILE A 211 13.03 -22.25 -1.50
N SER A 212 12.85 -23.12 -2.49
CA SER A 212 13.21 -22.83 -3.89
C SER A 212 12.19 -23.39 -4.87
N ARG A 213 12.19 -22.92 -6.11
CA ARG A 213 11.39 -23.44 -7.22
C ARG A 213 12.27 -23.57 -8.47
N THR A 214 12.02 -24.59 -9.28
CA THR A 214 12.64 -24.78 -10.61
C THR A 214 11.71 -24.32 -11.74
N THR A 215 10.40 -24.31 -11.46
CA THR A 215 9.33 -23.98 -12.41
C THR A 215 9.13 -22.48 -12.63
N LEU A 216 9.78 -21.62 -11.84
CA LEU A 216 9.63 -20.17 -11.86
C LEU A 216 10.94 -19.49 -12.28
N LYS A 217 10.84 -18.50 -13.17
CA LYS A 217 12.01 -17.69 -13.61
C LYS A 217 12.07 -16.32 -12.95
N TRP A 218 10.93 -15.78 -12.51
CA TRP A 218 10.86 -14.46 -11.88
C TRP A 218 11.05 -14.52 -10.36
N GLY A 219 12.28 -14.26 -9.91
CA GLY A 219 12.66 -14.15 -8.51
C GLY A 219 14.19 -14.12 -8.35
N ILE A 220 14.66 -14.19 -7.11
CA ILE A 220 16.11 -14.16 -6.80
C ILE A 220 16.72 -15.54 -7.06
N PRO A 221 17.80 -15.65 -7.86
CA PRO A 221 18.44 -16.95 -8.12
C PRO A 221 19.13 -17.50 -6.86
N VAL A 222 19.08 -18.82 -6.69
CA VAL A 222 19.79 -19.52 -5.61
C VAL A 222 21.30 -19.41 -5.83
N PRO A 223 22.10 -19.00 -4.83
CA PRO A 223 23.54 -18.88 -4.98
C PRO A 223 24.20 -20.20 -5.37
N GLY A 224 24.82 -20.24 -6.56
CA GLY A 224 25.51 -21.41 -7.08
C GLY A 224 24.63 -22.46 -7.78
N ASP A 225 23.33 -22.19 -7.95
CA ASP A 225 22.39 -23.07 -8.67
C ASP A 225 21.32 -22.25 -9.42
N ASP A 226 21.67 -21.75 -10.61
CA ASP A 226 20.82 -20.88 -11.44
C ASP A 226 19.56 -21.58 -11.97
N ALA A 227 19.47 -22.91 -11.84
CA ALA A 227 18.25 -23.65 -12.16
C ALA A 227 17.14 -23.42 -11.12
N HIS A 228 17.51 -22.91 -9.93
CA HIS A 228 16.59 -22.65 -8.84
C HIS A 228 16.42 -21.15 -8.56
N VAL A 229 15.18 -20.76 -8.30
CA VAL A 229 14.80 -19.44 -7.80
C VAL A 229 14.36 -19.58 -6.35
N VAL A 230 14.78 -18.65 -5.48
CA VAL A 230 14.38 -18.58 -4.08
C VAL A 230 12.87 -18.40 -3.97
N TYR A 231 12.24 -19.17 -3.10
CA TYR A 231 10.80 -19.10 -2.87
C TYR A 231 10.42 -17.73 -2.29
N VAL A 232 9.36 -17.13 -2.83
CA VAL A 232 8.93 -15.76 -2.52
C VAL A 232 8.77 -15.48 -1.02
N TRP A 233 8.29 -16.43 -0.21
CA TRP A 233 8.16 -16.17 1.23
C TRP A 233 9.50 -16.15 1.97
N PHE A 234 10.50 -16.89 1.49
CA PHE A 234 11.84 -16.83 2.07
C PHE A 234 12.50 -15.49 1.77
N ASP A 235 12.39 -15.06 0.51
CA ASP A 235 12.80 -13.73 0.02
C ASP A 235 12.09 -12.60 0.79
N ALA A 236 10.76 -12.55 0.68
CA ALA A 236 9.92 -11.51 1.25
C ALA A 236 10.17 -11.31 2.75
N LEU A 237 10.32 -12.36 3.56
CA LEU A 237 10.56 -12.22 5.00
C LEU A 237 11.91 -11.54 5.33
N ILE A 238 12.91 -11.65 4.45
CA ILE A 238 14.24 -11.06 4.63
C ILE A 238 14.22 -9.54 4.43
N ASN A 239 13.14 -8.96 3.89
CA ASN A 239 13.03 -7.52 3.67
C ASN A 239 13.24 -6.74 4.98
N TYR A 240 12.72 -7.26 6.10
CA TYR A 240 12.75 -6.61 7.41
C TYR A 240 14.17 -6.41 7.93
N VAL A 241 15.06 -7.38 7.69
CA VAL A 241 16.48 -7.28 8.08
C VAL A 241 17.30 -6.55 7.02
N THR A 242 16.91 -6.63 5.75
CA THR A 242 17.54 -5.89 4.65
C THR A 242 17.45 -4.39 4.89
N ALA A 243 16.24 -3.86 5.10
CA ALA A 243 16.02 -2.43 5.33
C ALA A 243 16.69 -1.95 6.63
N CYS A 244 16.78 -2.83 7.62
CA CYS A 244 17.44 -2.58 8.91
C CYS A 244 18.97 -2.69 8.83
N GLY A 245 19.54 -2.99 7.65
CA GLY A 245 20.99 -2.93 7.43
C GLY A 245 21.75 -4.21 7.75
N TYR A 246 21.11 -5.39 7.76
CA TYR A 246 21.77 -6.66 8.14
C TYR A 246 23.15 -6.88 7.52
N LEU A 247 23.28 -6.56 6.22
CA LEU A 247 24.55 -6.64 5.49
C LEU A 247 25.19 -5.27 5.28
N ASP A 248 24.39 -4.29 4.84
CA ASP A 248 24.90 -3.00 4.36
C ASP A 248 25.17 -1.97 5.47
N ASP A 249 24.55 -2.12 6.65
CA ASP A 249 24.72 -1.22 7.80
C ASP A 249 24.56 -1.97 9.14
N PRO A 250 25.61 -2.67 9.61
CA PRO A 250 25.55 -3.44 10.84
C PRO A 250 25.30 -2.60 12.10
N GLU A 251 25.63 -1.29 12.10
CA GLU A 251 25.34 -0.41 13.24
C GLU A 251 23.84 -0.12 13.34
N LYS A 252 23.20 0.22 12.23
CA LYS A 252 21.75 0.37 12.14
C LYS A 252 21.06 -0.92 12.56
N PHE A 253 21.55 -2.07 12.12
CA PHE A 253 20.99 -3.36 12.47
C PHE A 253 21.06 -3.63 13.97
N ARG A 254 22.24 -3.44 14.59
CA ARG A 254 22.43 -3.61 16.04
C ARG A 254 21.55 -2.67 16.86
N ARG A 255 21.29 -1.47 16.34
CA ARG A 255 20.47 -0.46 17.02
C ARG A 255 18.97 -0.77 16.95
N PHE A 256 18.45 -1.06 15.77
CA PHE A 256 17.01 -1.13 15.53
C PHE A 256 16.42 -2.54 15.60
N TRP A 257 17.16 -3.58 15.20
CA TRP A 257 16.63 -4.95 15.18
C TRP A 257 16.18 -5.47 16.56
N PRO A 258 16.92 -5.22 17.67
CA PRO A 258 16.46 -5.63 19.00
C PRO A 258 15.15 -4.97 19.45
N ALA A 259 14.71 -3.90 18.77
CA ALA A 259 13.47 -3.18 19.01
C ALA A 259 12.45 -3.36 17.87
N ALA A 260 12.56 -4.45 17.10
CA ALA A 260 11.69 -4.72 15.95
C ALA A 260 10.30 -5.22 16.35
N HIS A 261 9.28 -4.60 15.77
CA HIS A 261 7.88 -4.96 15.88
C HIS A 261 7.30 -5.12 14.45
N HIS A 262 6.39 -6.08 14.26
CA HIS A 262 5.73 -6.30 12.97
C HIS A 262 4.21 -6.19 13.12
N LEU A 263 3.58 -5.38 12.28
CA LEU A 263 2.13 -5.42 12.05
C LEU A 263 1.83 -6.28 10.83
N VAL A 264 0.90 -7.23 10.94
CA VAL A 264 0.50 -8.10 9.84
C VAL A 264 -0.99 -8.41 9.83
N GLY A 265 -1.53 -8.83 8.69
CA GLY A 265 -2.84 -9.46 8.63
C GLY A 265 -2.81 -10.90 9.18
N LYS A 266 -3.93 -11.35 9.75
CA LYS A 266 -4.06 -12.72 10.28
C LYS A 266 -3.80 -13.84 9.26
N ASP A 267 -3.94 -13.58 7.96
CA ASP A 267 -3.65 -14.53 6.88
C ASP A 267 -2.18 -14.94 6.80
N ILE A 268 -1.27 -14.02 7.13
CA ILE A 268 0.18 -14.24 6.95
C ILE A 268 0.88 -14.50 8.29
N ILE A 269 0.11 -14.71 9.36
CA ILE A 269 0.64 -14.86 10.72
C ILE A 269 1.58 -16.05 10.86
N ARG A 270 1.33 -17.17 10.19
CA ARG A 270 2.21 -18.35 10.27
C ARG A 270 3.59 -18.06 9.69
N PHE A 271 3.68 -17.25 8.64
CA PHE A 271 4.97 -16.83 8.10
C PHE A 271 5.73 -15.97 9.11
N HIS A 272 5.05 -15.04 9.78
CA HIS A 272 5.69 -14.07 10.67
C HIS A 272 5.91 -14.56 12.10
N CYS A 273 5.17 -15.56 12.56
CA CYS A 273 5.26 -16.11 13.91
C CYS A 273 5.81 -17.55 13.96
N VAL A 274 6.07 -18.19 12.82
CA VAL A 274 6.69 -19.52 12.77
C VAL A 274 7.91 -19.50 11.86
N VAL A 275 7.69 -19.33 10.55
CA VAL A 275 8.77 -19.46 9.54
C VAL A 275 9.86 -18.43 9.79
N TRP A 276 9.50 -17.16 9.93
CA TRP A 276 10.44 -16.06 10.10
C TRP A 276 11.24 -16.13 11.40
N PRO A 277 10.64 -16.29 12.59
CA PRO A 277 11.39 -16.51 13.82
C PRO A 277 12.33 -17.71 13.78
N ILE A 278 11.92 -18.82 13.14
CA ILE A 278 12.80 -19.98 12.94
C ILE A 278 14.00 -19.62 12.05
N MET A 279 13.79 -18.90 10.95
CA MET A 279 14.89 -18.40 10.09
C MET A 279 15.86 -17.53 10.89
N LEU A 280 15.35 -16.61 11.71
CA LEU A 280 16.16 -15.75 12.56
C LEU A 280 16.96 -16.56 13.60
N LEU A 281 16.33 -17.51 14.28
CA LEU A 281 17.01 -18.39 15.25
C LEU A 281 18.11 -19.23 14.59
N ALA A 282 17.92 -19.66 13.35
CA ALA A 282 18.93 -20.34 12.55
C ALA A 282 20.08 -19.43 12.13
N LEU A 283 19.81 -18.13 11.93
CA LEU A 283 20.83 -17.11 11.67
C LEU A 283 21.59 -16.65 12.91
N GLY A 284 21.17 -17.09 14.10
CA GLY A 284 21.71 -16.62 15.39
C GLY A 284 21.18 -15.24 15.79
N VAL A 285 20.04 -14.84 15.23
CA VAL A 285 19.40 -13.53 15.44
C VAL A 285 18.15 -13.73 16.30
N ASN A 286 17.89 -12.81 17.23
CA ASN A 286 16.67 -12.87 18.04
C ASN A 286 15.42 -12.62 17.17
N PRO A 287 14.31 -13.34 17.43
CA PRO A 287 13.01 -12.99 16.86
C PRO A 287 12.60 -11.54 17.20
N PRO A 288 11.68 -10.93 16.42
CA PRO A 288 11.12 -9.62 16.74
C PRO A 288 10.49 -9.59 18.13
N VAL A 289 10.47 -8.40 18.76
CA VAL A 289 9.92 -8.15 20.09
C VAL A 289 8.44 -8.55 20.15
N SER A 290 7.67 -8.18 19.11
CA SER A 290 6.29 -8.60 18.95
C SER A 290 5.87 -8.66 17.49
N VAL A 291 5.00 -9.61 17.16
CA VAL A 291 4.21 -9.62 15.94
C VAL A 291 2.74 -9.44 16.30
N PHE A 292 2.12 -8.35 15.84
CA PHE A 292 0.70 -8.12 16.01
C PHE A 292 -0.06 -8.48 14.74
N ALA A 293 -1.00 -9.41 14.84
CA ALA A 293 -1.82 -9.87 13.72
C ALA A 293 -3.25 -9.36 13.82
N HIS A 294 -3.61 -8.39 12.96
CA HIS A 294 -4.94 -7.79 12.93
C HIS A 294 -5.95 -8.58 12.07
N GLY A 295 -7.24 -8.31 12.29
CA GLY A 295 -8.33 -8.89 11.51
C GLY A 295 -8.51 -8.24 10.13
N TRP A 296 -9.50 -8.73 9.39
CA TRP A 296 -9.84 -8.22 8.06
C TRP A 296 -11.00 -7.22 8.11
N TRP A 297 -11.08 -6.39 7.09
CA TRP A 297 -12.28 -5.63 6.78
C TRP A 297 -13.19 -6.42 5.83
N THR A 298 -14.48 -6.45 6.12
CA THR A 298 -15.57 -6.71 5.15
C THR A 298 -16.17 -5.38 4.70
N VAL A 299 -17.08 -5.42 3.73
CA VAL A 299 -17.82 -4.23 3.26
C VAL A 299 -19.30 -4.57 3.29
N GLU A 300 -20.05 -3.86 4.12
CA GLU A 300 -21.50 -4.03 4.32
C GLU A 300 -21.91 -5.51 4.57
N GLY A 301 -21.13 -6.22 5.38
CA GLY A 301 -21.33 -7.62 5.75
C GLY A 301 -20.79 -8.63 4.74
N GLU A 302 -20.21 -8.17 3.62
CA GLU A 302 -19.72 -9.02 2.55
C GLU A 302 -18.19 -9.05 2.45
N LYS A 303 -17.65 -10.20 2.04
CA LYS A 303 -16.22 -10.29 1.72
C LYS A 303 -15.89 -9.41 0.51
N MET A 304 -14.84 -8.60 0.64
CA MET A 304 -14.33 -7.81 -0.49
C MET A 304 -13.84 -8.73 -1.62
N SER A 305 -14.33 -8.50 -2.84
CA SER A 305 -13.75 -9.11 -4.04
C SER A 305 -13.93 -8.21 -5.26
N LYS A 306 -12.94 -8.25 -6.16
CA LYS A 306 -12.98 -7.52 -7.43
C LYS A 306 -14.12 -7.97 -8.33
N SER A 307 -14.43 -9.28 -8.32
CA SER A 307 -15.54 -9.86 -9.07
C SER A 307 -16.91 -9.33 -8.64
N ARG A 308 -17.06 -8.95 -7.36
CA ARG A 308 -18.29 -8.35 -6.81
C ARG A 308 -18.31 -6.83 -6.93
N GLY A 309 -17.17 -6.20 -7.24
CA GLY A 309 -17.06 -4.75 -7.35
C GLY A 309 -17.19 -3.98 -6.03
N ASN A 310 -17.19 -4.67 -4.88
CA ASN A 310 -17.38 -4.09 -3.54
C ASN A 310 -16.05 -3.73 -2.83
N VAL A 311 -14.95 -3.60 -3.58
CA VAL A 311 -13.66 -3.21 -3.00
C VAL A 311 -13.68 -1.72 -2.68
N VAL A 312 -13.35 -1.36 -1.43
CA VAL A 312 -13.23 0.04 -1.02
C VAL A 312 -11.89 0.58 -1.49
N ASP A 313 -11.95 1.59 -2.36
CA ASP A 313 -10.81 2.36 -2.85
C ASP A 313 -10.46 3.48 -1.84
N PRO A 314 -9.27 3.41 -1.20
CA PRO A 314 -8.83 4.46 -0.30
C PRO A 314 -8.69 5.83 -0.96
N PHE A 315 -8.32 5.93 -2.24
CA PHE A 315 -8.21 7.21 -2.93
C PHE A 315 -9.56 7.91 -3.01
N GLU A 316 -10.61 7.16 -3.39
CA GLU A 316 -11.98 7.67 -3.43
C GLU A 316 -12.43 8.17 -2.04
N MET A 317 -12.10 7.42 -0.98
CA MET A 317 -12.48 7.83 0.38
C MET A 317 -11.73 9.08 0.84
N VAL A 318 -10.44 9.20 0.53
CA VAL A 318 -9.63 10.38 0.85
C VAL A 318 -10.11 11.60 0.07
N GLU A 319 -10.42 11.46 -1.23
CA GLU A 319 -10.92 12.56 -2.06
C GLU A 319 -12.27 13.09 -1.56
N ARG A 320 -13.18 12.19 -1.18
CA ARG A 320 -14.53 12.56 -0.72
C ARG A 320 -14.55 13.14 0.69
N TYR A 321 -13.85 12.49 1.62
CA TYR A 321 -14.01 12.74 3.04
C TYR A 321 -12.78 13.38 3.69
N GLY A 322 -11.67 13.47 2.97
CA GLY A 322 -10.38 13.88 3.52
C GLY A 322 -9.65 12.72 4.19
N ARG A 323 -8.31 12.82 4.23
CA ARG A 323 -7.47 11.76 4.78
C ARG A 323 -7.69 11.51 6.26
N ASP A 324 -7.86 12.57 7.04
CA ASP A 324 -7.93 12.48 8.50
C ASP A 324 -9.21 11.80 8.97
N PRO A 325 -10.40 12.18 8.46
CA PRO A 325 -11.62 11.40 8.69
C PRO A 325 -11.49 9.92 8.38
N PHE A 326 -10.86 9.58 7.25
CA PHE A 326 -10.67 8.18 6.86
C PHE A 326 -9.72 7.44 7.81
N ARG A 327 -8.59 8.05 8.17
CA ARG A 327 -7.64 7.52 9.17
C ARG A 327 -8.29 7.32 10.54
N TYR A 328 -9.02 8.32 11.01
CA TYR A 328 -9.76 8.27 12.27
C TYR A 328 -10.76 7.11 12.27
N PHE A 329 -11.59 7.00 11.23
CA PHE A 329 -12.59 5.95 11.14
C PHE A 329 -12.00 4.55 11.23
N LEU A 330 -10.94 4.28 10.45
CA LEU A 330 -10.29 2.97 10.40
C LEU A 330 -9.74 2.52 11.76
N LEU A 331 -9.31 3.46 12.61
CA LEU A 331 -8.76 3.15 13.93
C LEU A 331 -9.78 3.31 15.07
N ARG A 332 -10.92 3.95 14.82
CA ARG A 332 -11.96 4.21 15.84
C ARG A 332 -13.09 3.20 15.82
N GLU A 333 -13.50 2.74 14.64
CA GLU A 333 -14.76 2.03 14.47
C GLU A 333 -14.68 0.59 15.00
N VAL A 334 -13.55 -0.07 14.80
CA VAL A 334 -13.37 -1.49 15.14
C VAL A 334 -12.15 -1.64 16.03
N PRO A 335 -12.24 -2.42 17.12
CA PRO A 335 -11.08 -2.76 17.94
C PRO A 335 -9.97 -3.40 17.11
N PHE A 336 -8.79 -2.78 17.15
CA PHE A 336 -7.66 -3.25 16.34
C PHE A 336 -7.27 -4.67 16.77
N GLY A 337 -7.25 -5.62 15.82
CA GLY A 337 -7.09 -7.04 16.12
C GLY A 337 -8.28 -7.90 15.70
N LEU A 338 -9.48 -7.33 15.72
CA LEU A 338 -10.72 -8.01 15.32
C LEU A 338 -11.02 -7.79 13.84
N ASP A 339 -11.92 -8.62 13.30
CA ASP A 339 -12.51 -8.37 12.00
C ASP A 339 -13.51 -7.21 12.11
N GLY A 340 -13.52 -6.36 11.11
CA GLY A 340 -14.35 -5.17 11.03
C GLY A 340 -15.21 -5.15 9.79
N ASP A 341 -16.26 -4.33 9.78
CA ASP A 341 -17.09 -4.11 8.61
C ASP A 341 -17.07 -2.63 8.20
N PHE A 342 -16.66 -2.37 6.97
CA PHE A 342 -16.64 -1.02 6.43
C PHE A 342 -18.03 -0.67 5.93
N SER A 343 -18.54 0.44 6.41
CA SER A 343 -19.73 1.10 5.87
C SER A 343 -19.43 2.58 5.67
N GLU A 344 -19.68 3.07 4.47
CA GLU A 344 -19.56 4.50 4.16
C GLU A 344 -20.54 5.33 5.00
N ALA A 345 -21.70 4.75 5.36
CA ALA A 345 -22.65 5.37 6.28
C ALA A 345 -22.07 5.53 7.69
N ALA A 346 -21.35 4.53 8.18
CA ALA A 346 -20.69 4.58 9.48
C ALA A 346 -19.55 5.61 9.48
N LEU A 347 -18.78 5.70 8.39
CA LEU A 347 -17.77 6.75 8.20
C LEU A 347 -18.38 8.14 8.30
N VAL A 348 -19.44 8.43 7.53
CA VAL A 348 -20.14 9.72 7.61
C VAL A 348 -20.74 9.96 8.99
N GLY A 349 -21.26 8.90 9.64
CA GLY A 349 -21.72 8.93 11.02
C GLY A 349 -20.64 9.46 11.97
N ARG A 350 -19.44 8.88 11.94
CA ARG A 350 -18.28 9.29 12.76
C ARG A 350 -17.80 10.69 12.44
N ILE A 351 -17.82 11.09 11.17
CA ILE A 351 -17.50 12.48 10.77
C ILE A 351 -18.45 13.45 11.46
N ASN A 352 -19.75 13.16 11.40
CA ASN A 352 -20.77 14.05 11.94
C ASN A 352 -20.77 14.06 13.48
N SER A 353 -20.74 12.89 14.13
CA SER A 353 -20.77 12.81 15.60
C SER A 353 -19.45 13.23 16.22
N ASP A 354 -18.38 12.50 15.93
CA ASP A 354 -17.15 12.57 16.70
C ASP A 354 -16.32 13.78 16.26
N LEU A 355 -16.17 13.99 14.95
CA LEU A 355 -15.29 15.03 14.43
C LEU A 355 -15.97 16.41 14.38
N ALA A 356 -17.19 16.50 13.85
CA ALA A 356 -17.91 17.76 13.71
C ALA A 356 -18.61 18.19 15.02
N ASN A 357 -19.47 17.34 15.60
CA ASN A 357 -20.30 17.73 16.75
C ASN A 357 -19.55 17.75 18.09
N ASP A 358 -18.48 16.95 18.26
CA ASP A 358 -17.70 16.96 19.50
C ASP A 358 -16.46 17.86 19.39
N LEU A 359 -15.42 17.42 18.67
CA LEU A 359 -14.14 18.15 18.60
C LEU A 359 -14.28 19.51 17.90
N GLY A 360 -14.87 19.53 16.70
CA GLY A 360 -15.05 20.73 15.90
C GLY A 360 -15.94 21.77 16.59
N ASN A 361 -17.02 21.32 17.23
CA ASN A 361 -17.91 22.18 18.00
C ASN A 361 -17.24 22.75 19.26
N LEU A 362 -16.50 21.93 20.01
CA LEU A 362 -15.77 22.39 21.20
C LEU A 362 -14.78 23.50 20.84
N LEU A 363 -14.00 23.31 19.76
CA LEU A 363 -13.09 24.34 19.26
C LEU A 363 -13.87 25.61 18.91
N ASN A 364 -14.87 25.50 18.02
CA ASN A 364 -15.58 26.67 17.51
C ASN A 364 -16.25 27.48 18.64
N ARG A 365 -16.97 26.81 19.55
CA ARG A 365 -17.60 27.46 20.71
C ARG A 365 -16.55 28.16 21.58
N THR A 366 -15.43 27.48 21.88
CA THR A 366 -14.38 28.05 22.74
C THR A 366 -13.75 29.29 22.12
N LEU A 367 -13.32 29.21 20.86
CA LEU A 367 -12.68 30.34 20.16
C LEU A 367 -13.65 31.50 19.97
N GLN A 368 -14.92 31.22 19.65
CA GLN A 368 -15.94 32.26 19.53
C GLN A 368 -16.19 32.97 20.87
N MET A 369 -16.17 32.26 22.00
CA MET A 369 -16.30 32.89 23.31
C MET A 369 -15.06 33.73 23.68
N VAL A 370 -13.85 33.26 23.36
CA VAL A 370 -12.62 34.06 23.54
C VAL A 370 -12.65 35.33 22.67
N ASP A 371 -13.10 35.22 21.43
CA ASP A 371 -13.25 36.37 20.54
C ASP A 371 -14.30 37.37 21.06
N ASN A 372 -15.50 36.90 21.37
CA ASN A 372 -16.62 37.75 21.77
C ASN A 372 -16.43 38.42 23.13
N PHE A 373 -15.84 37.71 24.10
CA PHE A 373 -15.77 38.19 25.48
C PHE A 373 -14.39 38.73 25.87
N CYS A 374 -13.32 38.33 25.18
CA CYS A 374 -11.95 38.72 25.50
C CYS A 374 -11.19 39.34 24.32
N GLY A 375 -11.88 39.68 23.22
CA GLY A 375 -11.28 40.33 22.05
C GLY A 375 -10.29 39.45 21.29
N GLY A 376 -10.41 38.13 21.41
CA GLY A 376 -9.55 37.16 20.74
C GLY A 376 -8.21 36.93 21.44
N VAL A 377 -8.00 37.53 22.61
CA VAL A 377 -6.81 37.31 23.46
C VAL A 377 -7.22 36.44 24.62
N LEU A 378 -6.48 35.35 24.86
CA LEU A 378 -6.75 34.48 26.00
C LEU A 378 -6.39 35.24 27.30
N PRO A 379 -7.36 35.43 28.23
CA PRO A 379 -7.13 36.22 29.44
C PRO A 379 -6.28 35.45 30.46
N ALA A 380 -5.73 36.16 31.45
CA ALA A 380 -5.11 35.52 32.60
C ALA A 380 -6.16 34.70 33.38
N SER A 381 -5.81 33.46 33.73
CA SER A 381 -6.72 32.58 34.47
C SER A 381 -6.84 33.01 35.94
N GLY A 382 -8.06 32.91 36.49
CA GLY A 382 -8.29 32.89 37.94
C GLY A 382 -7.91 31.54 38.57
N PRO A 383 -7.97 31.41 39.91
CA PRO A 383 -7.66 30.16 40.62
C PRO A 383 -8.65 29.05 40.26
N ALA A 384 -8.14 27.82 40.07
CA ALA A 384 -8.96 26.65 39.74
C ALA A 384 -10.02 26.34 40.82
N GLY A 385 -11.27 26.12 40.41
CA GLY A 385 -12.33 25.56 41.25
C GLY A 385 -12.31 24.03 41.23
N ASP A 386 -13.35 23.41 41.80
CA ASP A 386 -13.46 21.96 41.87
C ASP A 386 -13.60 21.30 40.49
N LEU A 387 -14.42 21.89 39.61
CA LEU A 387 -14.61 21.38 38.25
C LEU A 387 -13.33 21.45 37.42
N GLU A 388 -12.56 22.54 37.55
CA GLU A 388 -11.31 22.68 36.80
C GLU A 388 -10.23 21.72 37.30
N ARG A 389 -10.18 21.43 38.60
CA ARG A 389 -9.32 20.38 39.16
C ARG A 389 -9.70 19.00 38.64
N GLU A 390 -10.99 18.66 38.65
CA GLU A 390 -11.51 17.40 38.11
C GLU A 390 -11.12 17.22 36.63
N ILE A 391 -11.25 18.27 35.81
CA ILE A 391 -10.89 18.24 34.39
C ILE A 391 -9.37 18.08 34.20
N ALA A 392 -8.56 18.77 35.02
CA ALA A 392 -7.10 18.62 34.97
C ALA A 392 -6.65 17.20 35.37
N GLU A 393 -7.30 16.60 36.36
CA GLU A 393 -7.05 15.20 36.76
C GLU A 393 -7.45 14.23 35.65
N LEU A 394 -8.60 14.45 35.02
CA LEU A 394 -9.03 13.67 33.86
C LEU A 394 -8.03 13.80 32.70
N ALA A 395 -7.56 15.00 32.41
CA ALA A 395 -6.55 15.24 31.38
C ALA A 395 -5.27 14.43 31.64
N GLY A 396 -4.76 14.46 32.87
CA GLY A 396 -3.61 13.64 33.28
C GLY A 396 -3.89 12.14 33.19
N LYS A 397 -5.11 11.68 33.48
CA LYS A 397 -5.54 10.30 33.28
C LYS A 397 -5.58 9.93 31.79
N THR A 398 -6.14 10.77 30.94
CA THR A 398 -6.22 10.55 29.50
C THR A 398 -4.84 10.34 28.87
N VAL A 399 -3.83 11.12 29.28
CA VAL A 399 -2.44 10.90 28.81
C VAL A 399 -1.93 9.51 29.15
N ARG A 400 -2.15 9.05 30.40
CA ARG A 400 -1.75 7.69 30.83
C ARG A 400 -2.51 6.61 30.08
N ASP A 401 -3.82 6.73 29.99
CA ASP A 401 -4.67 5.77 29.29
C ASP A 401 -4.25 5.63 27.81
N VAL A 402 -3.92 6.74 27.14
CA VAL A 402 -3.44 6.73 25.75
C VAL A 402 -2.08 6.03 25.63
N ASP A 403 -1.13 6.28 26.55
CA ASP A 403 0.19 5.62 26.54
C ASP A 403 0.10 4.10 26.74
N GLU A 404 -0.76 3.67 27.67
CA GLU A 404 -1.03 2.25 27.95
C GLU A 404 -1.71 1.57 26.75
N THR A 405 -2.79 2.16 26.22
CA THR A 405 -3.58 1.56 25.13
C THR A 405 -2.83 1.54 23.80
N ILE A 406 -2.13 2.61 23.43
CA ILE A 406 -1.30 2.62 22.20
C ILE A 406 -0.20 1.56 22.30
N SER A 407 0.46 1.41 23.45
CA SER A 407 1.50 0.38 23.63
C SER A 407 1.00 -1.06 23.43
N ASP A 408 -0.32 -1.28 23.53
CA ASP A 408 -1.00 -2.55 23.26
C ASP A 408 -1.67 -2.61 21.87
N PHE A 409 -1.43 -1.62 21.01
CA PHE A 409 -2.08 -1.43 19.71
C PHE A 409 -3.61 -1.23 19.80
N ALA A 410 -4.15 -0.88 20.97
CA ALA A 410 -5.57 -0.61 21.19
C ALA A 410 -5.92 0.83 20.80
N PHE A 411 -5.79 1.14 19.51
CA PHE A 411 -5.99 2.49 18.95
C PHE A 411 -7.40 3.04 19.18
N ASP A 412 -8.42 2.18 19.16
CA ASP A 412 -9.80 2.58 19.37
C ASP A 412 -10.06 3.01 20.83
N GLU A 413 -9.45 2.32 21.79
CA GLU A 413 -9.49 2.68 23.21
C GLU A 413 -8.73 3.98 23.49
N ALA A 414 -7.59 4.19 22.83
CA ALA A 414 -6.88 5.48 22.89
C ALA A 414 -7.77 6.63 22.42
N LEU A 415 -8.43 6.47 21.27
CA LEU A 415 -9.36 7.49 20.73
C LEU A 415 -10.59 7.68 21.64
N LYS A 416 -11.15 6.62 22.23
CA LYS A 416 -12.25 6.72 23.22
C LYS A 416 -11.83 7.53 24.46
N ALA A 417 -10.62 7.32 24.97
CA ALA A 417 -10.09 8.07 26.11
C ALA A 417 -9.94 9.56 25.77
N ILE A 418 -9.43 9.88 24.57
CA ILE A 418 -9.33 11.26 24.09
C ILE A 418 -10.71 11.90 23.95
N TRP A 419 -11.67 11.19 23.36
CA TRP A 419 -13.05 11.69 23.20
C TRP A 419 -13.80 11.86 24.52
N THR A 420 -13.44 11.09 25.55
CA THR A 420 -13.97 11.28 26.91
C THR A 420 -13.59 12.65 27.46
N LEU A 421 -12.33 13.10 27.25
CA LEU A 421 -11.87 14.43 27.65
C LEU A 421 -12.57 15.54 26.83
N ILE A 422 -12.69 15.36 25.51
CA ILE A 422 -13.39 16.31 24.62
C ILE A 422 -14.87 16.45 25.05
N GLY A 423 -15.55 15.33 25.29
CA GLY A 423 -16.93 15.33 25.77
C GLY A 423 -17.09 16.01 27.12
N ARG A 424 -16.14 15.83 28.05
CA ARG A 424 -16.12 16.54 29.33
C ARG A 424 -15.98 18.05 29.15
N GLY A 425 -15.16 18.49 28.19
CA GLY A 425 -15.03 19.90 27.80
C GLY A 425 -16.34 20.50 27.28
N ASN A 426 -17.05 19.79 26.39
CA ASN A 426 -18.37 20.21 25.91
C ASN A 426 -19.37 20.33 27.07
N LYS A 427 -19.44 19.32 27.95
CA LYS A 427 -20.31 19.34 29.13
C LYS A 427 -19.97 20.49 30.09
N TYR A 428 -18.70 20.80 30.25
CA TYR A 428 -18.24 21.90 31.10
C TYR A 428 -18.74 23.27 30.62
N ILE A 429 -18.85 23.49 29.30
CA ILE A 429 -19.50 24.70 28.76
C ILE A 429 -20.96 24.78 29.22
N ASP A 430 -21.69 23.68 29.15
CA ASP A 430 -23.11 23.65 29.48
C ASP A 430 -23.36 23.82 30.99
N GLU A 431 -22.47 23.27 31.83
CA GLU A 431 -22.49 23.43 33.30
C GLU A 431 -22.16 24.87 33.75
N THR A 432 -21.22 25.53 33.07
CA THR A 432 -20.71 26.86 33.48
C THR A 432 -21.43 28.02 32.81
N MET A 433 -22.11 27.79 31.69
CA MET A 433 -22.83 28.78 30.90
C MET A 433 -22.03 30.10 30.71
N PRO A 434 -20.89 30.10 30.00
CA PRO A 434 -20.00 31.26 29.92
C PRO A 434 -20.68 32.56 29.45
N TRP A 435 -21.68 32.45 28.56
CA TRP A 435 -22.49 33.60 28.11
C TRP A 435 -23.26 34.28 29.24
N LYS A 436 -23.67 33.53 30.27
CA LYS A 436 -24.32 34.07 31.46
C LYS A 436 -23.30 34.75 32.37
N LEU A 437 -22.12 34.13 32.57
CA LEU A 437 -21.03 34.73 33.34
C LEU A 437 -20.60 36.07 32.75
N ALA A 438 -20.46 36.15 31.42
CA ALA A 438 -20.16 37.39 30.71
C ALA A 438 -21.24 38.45 30.93
N LYS A 439 -22.53 38.09 30.81
CA LYS A 439 -23.66 39.01 31.02
C LYS A 439 -23.76 39.51 32.47
N GLU A 440 -23.39 38.68 33.44
CA GLU A 440 -23.40 39.01 34.87
C GLU A 440 -22.13 39.76 35.33
N GLY A 441 -21.14 39.97 34.45
CA GLY A 441 -19.89 40.64 34.80
C GLY A 441 -18.96 39.82 35.70
N LYS A 442 -19.09 38.48 35.69
CA LYS A 442 -18.24 37.56 36.47
C LYS A 442 -16.97 37.21 35.71
N GLU A 443 -16.10 38.20 35.52
CA GLU A 443 -14.92 38.06 34.64
C GLU A 443 -13.94 36.99 35.10
N GLU A 444 -13.64 36.87 36.40
CA GLU A 444 -12.69 35.86 36.89
C GLU A 444 -13.16 34.42 36.62
N ASP A 445 -14.44 34.14 36.83
CA ASP A 445 -15.03 32.83 36.55
C ASP A 445 -15.04 32.55 35.05
N LEU A 446 -15.40 33.55 34.23
CA LEU A 446 -15.37 33.43 32.77
C LEU A 446 -13.96 33.14 32.27
N HIS A 447 -12.96 33.89 32.74
CA HIS A 447 -11.56 33.70 32.35
C HIS A 447 -11.04 32.31 32.73
N ARG A 448 -11.39 31.83 33.93
CA ARG A 448 -11.09 30.46 34.37
C ARG A 448 -11.67 29.43 33.41
N VAL A 449 -12.95 29.56 33.05
CA VAL A 449 -13.62 28.64 32.12
C VAL A 449 -12.95 28.60 30.76
N LEU A 450 -12.68 29.77 30.16
CA LEU A 450 -12.05 29.85 28.84
C LEU A 450 -10.64 29.24 28.85
N ASN A 451 -9.88 29.44 29.93
CA ASN A 451 -8.56 28.85 30.10
C ASN A 451 -8.60 27.32 30.22
N THR A 452 -9.55 26.77 30.97
CA THR A 452 -9.73 25.32 31.10
C THR A 452 -10.10 24.69 29.75
N LEU A 453 -11.03 25.30 29.00
CA LEU A 453 -11.41 24.83 27.66
C LEU A 453 -10.23 24.90 26.68
N TYR A 454 -9.44 25.96 26.76
CA TYR A 454 -8.23 26.11 25.97
C TYR A 454 -7.22 24.98 26.25
N ASP A 455 -6.99 24.62 27.52
CA ASP A 455 -6.10 23.50 27.87
C ASP A 455 -6.64 22.14 27.41
N VAL A 456 -7.95 21.92 27.51
CA VAL A 456 -8.58 20.71 26.94
C VAL A 456 -8.25 20.61 25.45
N LEU A 457 -8.48 21.68 24.68
CA LEU A 457 -8.20 21.70 23.25
C LEU A 457 -6.71 21.56 22.93
N ARG A 458 -5.83 22.21 23.70
CA ARG A 458 -4.37 22.10 23.54
C ARG A 458 -3.91 20.66 23.77
N LEU A 459 -4.37 20.00 24.83
CA LEU A 459 -4.03 18.59 25.06
C LEU A 459 -4.63 17.68 23.98
N SER A 460 -5.91 17.85 23.65
CA SER A 460 -6.57 17.06 22.62
C SER A 460 -5.83 17.17 21.29
N SER A 461 -5.36 18.36 20.92
CA SER A 461 -4.59 18.57 19.68
C SER A 461 -3.28 17.77 19.63
N LEU A 462 -2.55 17.65 20.74
CA LEU A 462 -1.35 16.80 20.84
C LEU A 462 -1.71 15.32 20.73
N LEU A 463 -2.74 14.88 21.46
CA LEU A 463 -3.08 13.45 21.54
C LEU A 463 -3.69 12.92 20.25
N VAL A 464 -4.41 13.75 19.48
CA VAL A 464 -4.97 13.34 18.18
C VAL A 464 -3.97 13.46 17.03
N ALA A 465 -2.86 14.19 17.20
CA ALA A 465 -1.89 14.44 16.12
C ALA A 465 -1.34 13.18 15.43
N PRO A 466 -1.03 12.07 16.13
CA PRO A 466 -0.62 10.84 15.47
C PRO A 466 -1.71 10.27 14.54
N PHE A 467 -2.98 10.43 14.90
CA PHE A 467 -4.13 9.84 14.21
C PHE A 467 -4.59 10.71 13.03
N VAL A 468 -4.75 12.01 13.27
CA VAL A 468 -5.31 13.01 12.35
C VAL A 468 -4.38 14.24 12.24
N PRO A 469 -3.20 14.07 11.61
CA PRO A 469 -2.14 15.07 11.64
C PRO A 469 -2.54 16.43 11.06
N ASP A 470 -3.27 16.45 9.95
CA ASP A 470 -3.64 17.70 9.26
C ASP A 470 -4.68 18.49 10.08
N THR A 471 -5.57 17.79 10.78
CA THR A 471 -6.58 18.35 11.66
C THR A 471 -5.95 18.85 12.94
N ALA A 472 -5.03 18.08 13.53
CA ALA A 472 -4.29 18.51 14.71
C ALA A 472 -3.51 19.79 14.43
N ALA A 473 -2.85 19.90 13.26
CA ALA A 473 -2.15 21.12 12.85
C ALA A 473 -3.10 22.32 12.69
N ARG A 474 -4.25 22.14 12.02
CA ARG A 474 -5.27 23.21 11.90
C ARG A 474 -5.85 23.62 13.25
N LEU A 475 -6.04 22.67 14.17
CA LEU A 475 -6.49 22.91 15.54
C LEU A 475 -5.43 23.70 16.32
N TRP A 476 -4.16 23.30 16.23
CA TRP A 476 -3.00 23.96 16.84
C TRP A 476 -2.87 25.42 16.39
N GLU A 477 -2.97 25.65 15.07
CA GLU A 477 -2.94 26.99 14.47
C GLU A 477 -4.08 27.88 14.96
N GLN A 478 -5.30 27.35 15.03
CA GLN A 478 -6.48 28.10 15.51
C GLN A 478 -6.39 28.45 17.01
N LEU A 479 -5.67 27.64 17.79
CA LEU A 479 -5.34 27.96 19.19
C LEU A 479 -4.28 29.07 19.31
N GLY A 480 -3.67 29.51 18.21
CA GLY A 480 -2.62 30.53 18.22
C GLY A 480 -1.24 30.00 18.54
N LEU A 481 -1.05 28.68 18.46
CA LEU A 481 0.22 28.02 18.74
C LEU A 481 1.06 27.91 17.46
N GLU A 482 2.37 28.08 17.61
CA GLU A 482 3.34 27.98 16.51
C GLU A 482 3.87 26.55 16.36
N GLY A 483 4.31 26.21 15.14
CA GLY A 483 4.91 24.90 14.83
C GLY A 483 3.90 23.79 14.55
N ASP A 484 4.40 22.55 14.54
CA ASP A 484 3.62 21.33 14.30
C ASP A 484 3.45 20.58 15.63
N PRO A 485 2.21 20.23 16.04
CA PRO A 485 2.00 19.42 17.25
C PRO A 485 2.76 18.08 17.24
N LEU A 486 3.05 17.49 16.07
CA LEU A 486 3.85 16.27 15.97
C LEU A 486 5.33 16.46 16.33
N ALA A 487 5.83 17.70 16.31
CA ALA A 487 7.19 18.03 16.75
C ALA A 487 7.26 18.23 18.28
N CYS A 488 6.11 18.32 18.95
CA CYS A 488 6.03 18.49 20.40
C CYS A 488 6.14 17.15 21.14
N SER A 489 6.70 17.19 22.35
CA SER A 489 6.68 16.05 23.26
C SER A 489 5.34 15.97 23.99
N ILE A 490 4.70 14.79 23.97
CA ILE A 490 3.50 14.53 24.78
C ILE A 490 3.84 14.61 26.27
N ASP A 491 5.02 14.11 26.66
CA ASP A 491 5.49 14.13 28.05
C ASP A 491 5.89 15.54 28.53
N GLY A 492 6.06 16.47 27.59
CA GLY A 492 6.34 17.88 27.89
C GLY A 492 5.10 18.71 28.20
N PHE A 493 3.89 18.15 28.06
CA PHE A 493 2.66 18.92 28.27
C PHE A 493 2.45 19.26 29.75
N THR A 494 2.32 20.55 30.05
CA THR A 494 2.01 21.05 31.40
C THR A 494 0.66 21.74 31.43
N TRP A 495 -0.30 21.22 32.20
CA TRP A 495 -1.61 21.84 32.39
C TRP A 495 -1.46 23.26 32.97
N GLY A 496 -2.20 24.23 32.44
CA GLY A 496 -2.13 25.63 32.87
C GLY A 496 -0.91 26.42 32.34
N GLU A 497 -0.02 25.81 31.55
CA GLU A 497 1.08 26.53 30.90
C GLU A 497 0.54 27.52 29.84
N ARG A 498 1.05 28.75 29.85
CA ARG A 498 0.53 29.85 29.03
C ARG A 498 1.64 30.70 28.43
N THR A 499 1.38 31.19 27.22
CA THR A 499 2.09 32.33 26.64
C THR A 499 1.30 33.61 26.99
N PRO A 500 1.86 34.56 27.74
CA PRO A 500 1.19 35.82 28.04
C PRO A 500 0.76 36.56 26.76
N GLY A 501 -0.48 37.02 26.69
CA GLY A 501 -1.01 37.73 25.52
C GLY A 501 -1.25 36.85 24.30
N LEU A 502 -1.36 35.53 24.47
CA LEU A 502 -1.67 34.60 23.38
C LEU A 502 -2.98 35.01 22.68
N LYS A 503 -2.90 35.19 21.37
CA LYS A 503 -4.04 35.51 20.51
C LYS A 503 -4.49 34.25 19.78
N VAL A 504 -5.77 33.93 19.89
CA VAL A 504 -6.36 32.83 19.11
C VAL A 504 -6.66 33.28 17.69
N ASN A 505 -6.66 32.34 16.75
CA ASN A 505 -6.88 32.62 15.34
C ASN A 505 -8.26 32.15 14.89
N LYS A 506 -8.97 32.98 14.13
CA LYS A 506 -10.18 32.53 13.42
C LYS A 506 -9.76 31.68 12.22
N GLY A 507 -10.20 30.44 12.20
CA GLY A 507 -10.00 29.52 11.07
C GLY A 507 -11.29 29.08 10.42
N LYS A 508 -11.14 28.28 9.35
CA LYS A 508 -12.28 27.55 8.75
C LYS A 508 -12.76 26.48 9.72
N VAL A 509 -14.05 26.14 9.63
CA VAL A 509 -14.64 25.00 10.35
C VAL A 509 -13.81 23.75 10.05
N LEU A 510 -13.38 23.03 11.10
CA LEU A 510 -12.51 21.86 10.95
C LEU A 510 -13.17 20.76 10.12
N PHE A 511 -14.45 20.50 10.43
CA PHE A 511 -15.28 19.45 9.83
C PHE A 511 -16.68 19.99 9.54
N PRO A 512 -16.95 20.41 8.29
CA PRO A 512 -18.31 20.72 7.86
C PRO A 512 -19.19 19.48 8.03
N ARG A 513 -20.37 19.65 8.63
CA ARG A 513 -21.32 18.55 8.80
C ARG A 513 -21.85 18.11 7.44
N ILE A 514 -21.93 16.80 7.23
CA ILE A 514 -22.45 16.18 6.01
C ILE A 514 -23.96 15.98 6.18
N ASP A 515 -24.77 16.52 5.26
CA ASP A 515 -26.21 16.26 5.24
C ASP A 515 -26.48 14.81 4.83
N MET A 516 -27.12 14.05 5.70
CA MET A 516 -27.37 12.62 5.48
C MET A 516 -28.35 12.33 4.35
N ASN A 517 -29.27 13.24 4.05
CA ASN A 517 -30.24 13.06 2.97
C ASN A 517 -29.59 13.33 1.62
N GLU A 518 -28.78 14.39 1.52
CA GLU A 518 -27.99 14.67 0.31
C GLU A 518 -26.97 13.57 0.07
N TRP A 519 -26.21 13.18 1.10
CA TRP A 519 -25.25 12.09 1.01
C TRP A 519 -25.89 10.77 0.55
N LYS A 520 -27.06 10.40 1.08
CA LYS A 520 -27.79 9.19 0.63
C LYS A 520 -28.15 9.24 -0.86
N LYS A 521 -28.58 10.40 -1.36
CA LYS A 521 -28.90 10.59 -2.78
C LYS A 521 -27.66 10.44 -3.66
N GLU A 522 -26.56 11.09 -3.26
CA GLU A 522 -25.28 10.99 -3.96
C GLU A 522 -24.74 9.56 -3.96
N LYS A 523 -24.79 8.89 -2.81
CA LYS A 523 -24.36 7.48 -2.69
C LYS A 523 -25.18 6.56 -3.58
N ALA A 524 -26.51 6.68 -3.56
CA ALA A 524 -27.38 5.89 -4.43
C ALA A 524 -27.03 6.09 -5.92
N ALA A 525 -26.85 7.35 -6.35
CA ALA A 525 -26.47 7.64 -7.74
C ALA A 525 -25.11 7.02 -8.13
N ARG A 526 -24.14 6.97 -7.23
CA ARG A 526 -22.84 6.32 -7.47
C ARG A 526 -22.94 4.81 -7.48
N ASP A 527 -23.70 4.23 -6.57
CA ASP A 527 -23.86 2.79 -6.49
C ASP A 527 -24.60 2.28 -7.74
N GLU A 528 -25.56 3.06 -8.28
CA GLU A 528 -26.17 2.84 -9.59
C GLU A 528 -25.14 2.93 -10.74
N GLN A 529 -24.27 3.94 -10.75
CA GLN A 529 -23.20 4.06 -11.75
C GLN A 529 -22.18 2.93 -11.68
N LYS A 530 -21.84 2.43 -10.48
CA LYS A 530 -20.94 1.30 -10.26
C LYS A 530 -21.58 -0.04 -10.65
N ALA A 531 -22.90 -0.18 -10.46
CA ALA A 531 -23.66 -1.37 -10.80
C ALA A 531 -24.04 -1.45 -12.30
N ALA A 532 -24.02 -0.31 -13.02
CA ALA A 532 -24.16 -0.31 -14.46
C ALA A 532 -23.05 -1.18 -15.10
N PRO A 533 -23.38 -2.04 -16.11
CA PRO A 533 -22.38 -2.88 -16.75
C PRO A 533 -21.24 -2.01 -17.27
N LYS A 534 -20.03 -2.23 -16.76
CA LYS A 534 -18.82 -1.57 -17.27
C LYS A 534 -18.69 -1.95 -18.75
N ALA A 535 -19.01 -1.00 -19.63
CA ALA A 535 -18.55 -1.05 -21.00
C ALA A 535 -17.02 -1.23 -20.99
N PRO A 536 -16.44 -2.00 -21.94
CA PRO A 536 -14.99 -2.14 -22.04
C PRO A 536 -14.32 -0.77 -21.99
N ALA A 537 -13.23 -0.66 -21.23
CA ALA A 537 -12.51 0.59 -21.03
C ALA A 537 -12.29 1.33 -22.37
N PRO A 538 -12.43 2.68 -22.41
CA PRO A 538 -12.15 3.43 -23.61
C PRO A 538 -10.70 3.18 -24.05
N ALA A 539 -10.53 2.83 -25.31
CA ALA A 539 -9.23 2.79 -25.96
C ALA A 539 -8.54 4.16 -25.82
N PRO A 540 -7.19 4.22 -25.85
CA PRO A 540 -6.46 5.49 -25.88
C PRO A 540 -7.06 6.43 -26.93
N GLU A 541 -7.20 7.71 -26.60
CA GLU A 541 -7.74 8.74 -27.49
C GLU A 541 -6.89 8.85 -28.76
N ILE A 542 -7.30 8.10 -29.79
CA ILE A 542 -6.92 8.33 -31.18
C ILE A 542 -7.77 9.52 -31.64
N PRO A 543 -7.22 10.52 -32.35
CA PRO A 543 -8.00 11.64 -32.87
C PRO A 543 -9.24 11.14 -33.61
N LEU A 544 -10.43 11.54 -33.15
CA LEU A 544 -11.74 11.10 -33.67
C LEU A 544 -12.12 11.79 -34.99
N GLU A 545 -11.22 12.58 -35.58
CA GLU A 545 -11.44 13.22 -36.87
C GLU A 545 -11.16 12.20 -37.98
N HIS A 546 -12.24 11.67 -38.57
CA HIS A 546 -12.16 10.93 -39.82
C HIS A 546 -11.89 11.91 -40.96
N GLU A 547 -11.03 11.51 -41.91
CA GLU A 547 -11.01 12.14 -43.23
C GLU A 547 -12.38 11.98 -43.91
N GLU A 548 -12.64 12.75 -44.97
CA GLU A 548 -13.92 12.71 -45.69
C GLU A 548 -14.29 11.28 -46.11
N ALA A 549 -15.58 10.94 -45.96
CA ALA A 549 -16.07 9.61 -46.32
C ALA A 549 -15.86 9.35 -47.82
N VAL A 550 -15.28 8.19 -48.14
CA VAL A 550 -15.07 7.73 -49.52
C VAL A 550 -16.05 6.60 -49.88
N GLU A 551 -16.41 6.53 -51.16
CA GLU A 551 -17.20 5.41 -51.71
C GLU A 551 -16.39 4.10 -51.70
N ILE A 552 -17.09 2.96 -51.61
CA ILE A 552 -16.44 1.62 -51.56
C ILE A 552 -15.54 1.34 -52.77
N ASP A 553 -15.83 1.96 -53.91
CA ASP A 553 -15.03 1.82 -55.13
C ASP A 553 -13.64 2.44 -54.99
N ALA A 554 -13.48 3.46 -54.13
CA ALA A 554 -12.15 4.01 -53.80
C ALA A 554 -11.28 2.97 -53.09
N PHE A 555 -11.86 2.17 -52.17
CA PHE A 555 -11.15 1.07 -51.51
C PHE A 555 -10.86 -0.07 -52.50
N ARG A 556 -11.82 -0.44 -53.35
CA ARG A 556 -11.63 -1.48 -54.39
C ARG A 556 -10.55 -1.13 -55.41
N ALA A 557 -10.36 0.16 -55.66
CA ALA A 557 -9.31 0.67 -56.54
C ALA A 557 -7.91 0.54 -55.93
N VAL A 558 -7.77 0.35 -54.61
CA VAL A 558 -6.49 0.09 -53.95
C VAL A 558 -6.23 -1.42 -53.91
N GLU A 559 -5.08 -1.85 -54.41
CA GLU A 559 -4.70 -3.26 -54.44
C GLU A 559 -3.78 -3.57 -53.27
N LEU A 560 -4.36 -4.05 -52.18
CA LEU A 560 -3.62 -4.52 -51.01
C LEU A 560 -3.23 -5.99 -51.18
N ARG A 561 -1.94 -6.30 -50.99
CA ARG A 561 -1.38 -7.64 -51.16
C ARG A 561 -0.46 -7.99 -49.99
N VAL A 562 -0.36 -9.29 -49.68
CA VAL A 562 0.64 -9.79 -48.73
C VAL A 562 1.96 -10.05 -49.44
N ALA A 563 3.05 -9.49 -48.89
CA ALA A 563 4.40 -9.64 -49.39
C ALA A 563 5.35 -10.08 -48.28
N GLN A 564 6.46 -10.73 -48.63
CA GLN A 564 7.54 -11.06 -47.70
C GLN A 564 8.75 -10.16 -47.94
N ILE A 565 9.37 -9.65 -46.87
CA ILE A 565 10.62 -8.88 -46.98
C ILE A 565 11.79 -9.84 -47.20
N LEU A 566 12.48 -9.69 -48.33
CA LEU A 566 13.65 -10.50 -48.70
C LEU A 566 14.97 -9.84 -48.31
N ASN A 567 15.06 -8.51 -48.45
CA ASN A 567 16.28 -7.76 -48.16
C ASN A 567 15.95 -6.34 -47.69
N VAL A 568 16.80 -5.80 -46.81
CA VAL A 568 16.67 -4.45 -46.23
C VAL A 568 18.02 -3.75 -46.41
N GLU A 569 18.07 -2.72 -47.25
CA GLU A 569 19.27 -1.92 -47.49
C GLU A 569 19.07 -0.50 -46.95
N GLU A 570 20.12 0.05 -46.33
CA GLU A 570 20.14 1.47 -45.99
C GLU A 570 20.33 2.33 -47.24
N ILE A 571 19.63 3.46 -47.31
CA ILE A 571 19.88 4.45 -48.38
C ILE A 571 20.88 5.48 -47.85
N PRO A 572 22.14 5.56 -48.37
CA PRO A 572 23.17 6.44 -47.81
C PRO A 572 22.80 7.92 -47.75
N LYS A 573 21.86 8.35 -48.61
CA LYS A 573 21.37 9.73 -48.69
C LYS A 573 20.23 10.05 -47.71
N SER A 574 19.81 9.11 -46.85
CA SER A 574 18.74 9.33 -45.86
C SER A 574 18.99 8.62 -44.54
N LYS A 575 18.75 9.32 -43.43
CA LYS A 575 18.79 8.74 -42.08
C LYS A 575 17.50 8.03 -41.68
N LYS A 576 16.43 8.12 -42.49
CA LYS A 576 15.08 7.65 -42.15
C LYS A 576 14.56 6.52 -43.05
N LEU A 577 15.16 6.29 -44.22
CA LEU A 577 14.64 5.40 -45.24
C LEU A 577 15.41 4.07 -45.31
N TYR A 578 14.66 2.97 -45.42
CA TYR A 578 15.16 1.70 -45.95
C TYR A 578 14.68 1.48 -47.37
N LYS A 579 15.51 0.78 -48.15
CA LYS A 579 15.15 0.15 -49.42
C LYS A 579 14.87 -1.32 -49.17
N LEU A 580 13.62 -1.72 -49.32
CA LEU A 580 13.14 -3.07 -49.09
C LEU A 580 12.96 -3.79 -50.42
N SER A 581 13.55 -4.98 -50.56
CA SER A 581 13.19 -5.91 -51.63
C SER A 581 12.14 -6.87 -51.10
N ILE A 582 10.97 -6.91 -51.73
CA ILE A 582 9.83 -7.71 -51.29
C ILE A 582 9.43 -8.75 -52.35
N ASP A 583 8.84 -9.86 -51.88
CA ASP A 583 8.30 -10.94 -52.70
C ASP A 583 6.78 -11.03 -52.56
N LEU A 584 6.07 -10.91 -53.68
CA LEU A 584 4.62 -11.10 -53.77
C LEU A 584 4.25 -12.52 -54.21
N GLY A 585 5.22 -13.43 -54.33
CA GLY A 585 5.02 -14.81 -54.79
C GLY A 585 4.92 -14.94 -56.32
N TYR A 586 4.42 -13.92 -57.02
CA TYR A 586 4.37 -13.86 -58.49
C TYR A 586 5.33 -12.83 -59.10
N GLU A 587 5.84 -11.89 -58.30
CA GLU A 587 6.84 -10.91 -58.72
C GLU A 587 7.62 -10.37 -57.51
N LYS A 588 8.79 -9.78 -57.77
CA LYS A 588 9.61 -9.10 -56.76
C LYS A 588 9.62 -7.60 -57.04
N ARG A 589 9.50 -6.79 -56.00
CA ARG A 589 9.45 -5.33 -56.10
C ARG A 589 10.31 -4.64 -55.06
N THR A 590 10.65 -3.39 -55.34
CA THR A 590 11.35 -2.51 -54.39
C THR A 590 10.37 -1.53 -53.76
N ILE A 591 10.35 -1.46 -52.43
CA ILE A 591 9.63 -0.44 -51.66
C ILE A 591 10.63 0.37 -50.85
N VAL A 592 10.52 1.69 -50.89
CA VAL A 592 11.31 2.59 -50.04
C VAL A 592 10.42 3.12 -48.93
N SER A 593 10.79 2.93 -47.67
CA SER A 593 9.93 3.28 -46.53
C SER A 593 10.66 3.96 -45.38
N GLY A 594 9.99 4.93 -44.76
CA GLY A 594 10.48 5.79 -43.68
C GLY A 594 10.44 5.18 -42.29
N ILE A 595 10.84 3.91 -42.15
CA ILE A 595 10.67 3.13 -40.92
C ILE A 595 11.98 2.86 -40.17
N LYS A 596 13.10 3.43 -40.63
CA LYS A 596 14.44 3.17 -40.06
C LYS A 596 14.59 3.57 -38.60
N GLU A 597 13.84 4.58 -38.14
CA GLU A 597 13.87 5.04 -36.75
C GLU A 597 13.11 4.08 -35.79
N PHE A 598 12.33 3.15 -36.33
CA PHE A 598 11.45 2.27 -35.56
C PHE A 598 11.82 0.79 -35.63
N PHE A 599 12.55 0.37 -36.67
CA PHE A 599 12.91 -1.03 -36.89
C PHE A 599 14.37 -1.18 -37.32
N THR A 600 14.99 -2.25 -36.86
CA THR A 600 16.29 -2.74 -37.33
C THR A 600 16.12 -3.63 -38.58
N PRO A 601 17.13 -3.78 -39.45
CA PRO A 601 17.06 -4.68 -40.61
C PRO A 601 16.74 -6.12 -40.22
N GLU A 602 17.29 -6.61 -39.10
CA GLU A 602 17.12 -7.97 -38.59
C GLU A 602 15.67 -8.25 -38.19
N GLU A 603 14.99 -7.25 -37.62
CA GLU A 603 13.57 -7.35 -37.29
C GLU A 603 12.69 -7.42 -38.54
N LEU A 604 13.10 -6.84 -39.66
CA LEU A 604 12.29 -6.75 -40.87
C LEU A 604 12.45 -7.97 -41.79
N LEU A 605 13.63 -8.58 -41.82
CA LEU A 605 13.92 -9.69 -42.72
C LEU A 605 12.98 -10.88 -42.49
N GLY A 606 12.42 -11.40 -43.58
CA GLY A 606 11.52 -12.56 -43.55
C GLY A 606 10.09 -12.28 -43.08
N LYS A 607 9.77 -11.09 -42.56
CA LYS A 607 8.41 -10.74 -42.14
C LYS A 607 7.45 -10.70 -43.33
N ARG A 608 6.21 -11.17 -43.10
CA ARG A 608 5.09 -10.99 -44.03
C ARG A 608 4.33 -9.71 -43.68
N ILE A 609 4.19 -8.82 -44.64
CA ILE A 609 3.63 -7.48 -44.48
C ILE A 609 2.50 -7.26 -45.49
N VAL A 610 1.61 -6.33 -45.19
CA VAL A 610 0.62 -5.83 -46.15
C VAL A 610 1.18 -4.62 -46.90
N VAL A 611 1.07 -4.64 -48.23
CA VAL A 611 1.53 -3.56 -49.11
C VAL A 611 0.44 -3.12 -50.08
N VAL A 612 0.44 -1.84 -50.44
CA VAL A 612 -0.28 -1.32 -51.61
C VAL A 612 0.55 -1.62 -52.85
N ALA A 613 0.05 -2.52 -53.70
CA ALA A 613 0.75 -3.03 -54.87
C ALA A 613 0.47 -2.23 -56.16
N ASN A 614 -0.62 -1.45 -56.24
CA ASN A 614 -0.97 -0.70 -57.44
C ASN A 614 -0.78 0.82 -57.31
N LEU A 615 0.04 1.27 -56.35
CA LEU A 615 0.42 2.67 -56.24
C LEU A 615 1.38 3.05 -57.38
N LYS A 616 1.22 4.25 -57.95
CA LYS A 616 2.15 4.76 -58.98
C LYS A 616 3.58 4.83 -58.40
N PRO A 617 4.61 4.45 -59.17
CA PRO A 617 5.99 4.50 -58.68
C PRO A 617 6.39 5.92 -58.26
N ALA A 618 7.10 6.03 -57.14
CA ALA A 618 7.59 7.30 -56.60
C ALA A 618 9.11 7.24 -56.39
N LYS A 619 9.83 8.29 -56.80
CA LYS A 619 11.28 8.36 -56.64
C LYS A 619 11.65 9.02 -55.30
N LEU A 620 12.19 8.23 -54.37
CA LEU A 620 12.59 8.66 -53.03
C LEU A 620 14.10 8.55 -52.88
N CYS A 621 14.77 9.68 -52.63
CA CYS A 621 16.25 9.76 -52.52
C CYS A 621 17.02 9.11 -53.69
N GLY A 622 16.43 9.14 -54.90
CA GLY A 622 17.03 8.58 -56.11
C GLY A 622 16.67 7.11 -56.39
N VAL A 623 16.00 6.43 -55.47
CA VAL A 623 15.51 5.04 -55.62
C VAL A 623 14.02 5.06 -55.97
N GLU A 624 13.61 4.23 -56.91
CA GLU A 624 12.21 4.09 -57.30
C GLU A 624 11.47 3.12 -56.37
N SER A 625 10.42 3.61 -55.69
CA SER A 625 9.52 2.82 -54.84
C SER A 625 8.28 2.42 -55.63
N ASN A 626 8.06 1.11 -55.75
CA ASN A 626 7.01 0.49 -56.56
C ASN A 626 5.87 -0.07 -55.70
N GLY A 627 5.52 0.66 -54.64
CA GLY A 627 4.50 0.30 -53.68
C GLY A 627 4.67 1.04 -52.35
N MET A 628 3.79 0.74 -51.39
CA MET A 628 3.82 1.28 -50.04
C MET A 628 3.52 0.17 -49.04
N LEU A 629 4.32 0.04 -47.99
CA LEU A 629 4.00 -0.86 -46.87
C LEU A 629 3.08 -0.17 -45.87
N LEU A 630 2.19 -0.93 -45.24
CA LEU A 630 1.26 -0.41 -44.24
C LEU A 630 1.78 -0.61 -42.82
N ALA A 631 1.68 0.44 -42.01
CA ALA A 631 2.02 0.44 -40.60
C ALA A 631 1.04 1.33 -39.82
N ALA A 632 0.73 0.95 -38.59
CA ALA A 632 -0.09 1.70 -37.66
C ALA A 632 0.82 2.41 -36.64
N GLY A 633 0.52 3.68 -36.31
CA GLY A 633 1.25 4.44 -35.31
C GLY A 633 0.31 5.29 -34.45
N ASP A 634 0.81 5.76 -33.31
CA ASP A 634 0.09 6.54 -32.30
C ASP A 634 -0.24 8.00 -32.68
N GLY A 635 -0.11 8.37 -33.96
CA GLY A 635 -0.30 9.74 -34.46
C GLY A 635 0.80 10.74 -34.05
N LYS A 636 1.52 10.49 -32.94
CA LYS A 636 2.65 11.30 -32.44
C LYS A 636 4.00 10.83 -33.00
N LYS A 637 4.01 9.75 -33.80
CA LYS A 637 5.21 9.09 -34.37
C LYS A 637 6.18 8.61 -33.28
N THR A 638 5.67 8.23 -32.10
CA THR A 638 6.47 7.70 -31.00
C THR A 638 6.54 6.17 -31.02
N THR A 639 5.52 5.52 -31.59
CA THR A 639 5.48 4.07 -31.80
C THR A 639 4.94 3.74 -33.19
N LEU A 640 5.46 2.67 -33.79
CA LEU A 640 5.06 2.20 -35.12
C LEU A 640 5.00 0.66 -35.12
N SER A 641 3.92 0.09 -35.65
CA SER A 641 3.72 -1.36 -35.79
C SER A 641 3.37 -1.70 -37.24
N LEU A 642 4.02 -2.71 -37.82
CA LEU A 642 3.73 -3.15 -39.18
C LEU A 642 2.40 -3.91 -39.23
N LEU A 643 1.61 -3.68 -40.28
CA LEU A 643 0.43 -4.51 -40.53
C LEU A 643 0.88 -5.86 -41.10
N THR A 644 0.64 -6.92 -40.33
CA THR A 644 0.92 -8.31 -40.69
C THR A 644 -0.35 -9.15 -40.58
N PRO A 645 -0.54 -10.16 -41.45
CA PRO A 645 -1.59 -11.17 -41.24
C PRO A 645 -1.44 -11.86 -39.88
N ASP A 646 -2.55 -12.19 -39.21
CA ASP A 646 -2.54 -12.92 -37.93
C ASP A 646 -2.08 -14.38 -38.08
N ARG A 647 -2.18 -14.91 -39.31
CA ARG A 647 -1.79 -16.26 -39.69
C ARG A 647 -1.02 -16.24 -41.00
N ASP A 648 -0.24 -17.30 -41.20
CA ASP A 648 0.47 -17.53 -42.45
C ASP A 648 -0.50 -17.75 -43.61
N ILE A 649 -0.49 -16.82 -44.57
CA ILE A 649 -1.21 -16.90 -45.85
C ILE A 649 -0.26 -16.82 -47.05
N PRO A 650 -0.61 -17.41 -48.21
CA PRO A 650 0.24 -17.37 -49.39
C PRO A 650 0.62 -15.95 -49.81
N LEU A 651 1.84 -15.78 -50.31
CA LEU A 651 2.31 -14.50 -50.86
C LEU A 651 1.46 -14.12 -52.08
N GLY A 652 1.17 -12.82 -52.20
CA GLY A 652 0.36 -12.29 -53.29
C GLY A 652 -1.15 -12.44 -53.08
N CYS A 653 -1.62 -13.03 -51.97
CA CYS A 653 -3.03 -12.99 -51.61
C CYS A 653 -3.53 -11.54 -51.52
N ARG A 654 -4.68 -11.27 -52.12
CA ARG A 654 -5.35 -9.97 -52.06
C ARG A 654 -6.00 -9.80 -50.69
N VAL A 655 -5.78 -8.66 -50.05
CA VAL A 655 -6.51 -8.24 -48.86
C VAL A 655 -7.79 -7.54 -49.34
N SER A 656 -8.94 -7.99 -48.85
CA SER A 656 -10.28 -7.61 -49.33
C SER A 656 -11.17 -7.10 -48.23
#